data_AF-A0A4Q9M633-F1
#
_entry.id   AF-A0A4Q9M633-F1
#
_cell.length_a   1.000
_cell.length_b   1.000
_cell.length_c   1.000
_cell.angle_alpha   90.00
_cell.angle_beta   90.00
_cell.angle_gamma   90.00
#
_symmetry.space_group_name_H-M   'P 1'
#
loop_
_entity.id
_entity.type
_entity.pdbx_description
1 polymer ?
#
loop_
_entity_poly.entity_id
_entity_poly.type
_entity_poly.pdbx_seq_one_letter_code
_entity_poly.pdbx_strand_id
1 'polypeptide(L)'
;MLNRQLSLLALSLGAASTAVAQTHKAGSFEDGGHTQVSAMMMFLGNLNKVYILDKSEANAAKFGNYPAMGAVYDIASRQATTMSVTTNVFCASGMHLPNGSFATFGGNGAVGPGGNIGDVTPPGNPYTATFDTTFGDFDGTKSIRILDPCDDGDDFSSPNCQWFDNASLLSMQVQRWYSAAEPMGNGTIVLIGGFSNGGYINRNYPNVDPAFEGGAATPTYEFFPSNGQTPQTMNFMIKTSGLNAYAHTFLMPSGKMLVQANYSTMLWDPETNTETDLPDMPDQIVRVYPASGGVAMLPLTPENNYTPTVIFCGGSNMTDFQWGNYSWPFEDTWNVPASNKCHTITPEPTDGSVVEYVEDDDMIVGRTMGQFIALPDQTLLIVNGGANGTAGYSTRTLNTLNPPYGMSLAAAPVGQPAIYNPRAPKGSRWSNAGFDTSSIARLYHSSAILLPDASVLIAGSNPNVDVNTTTVFPTTYQAEVFYPSYFAATNRPTFTGAPKTLSYGGNSFDLTVPSSAYSGSANDAADNTTVVLVRGGWTTHAMNMGQRIMQLNNTYTVNSDGSITLHVAQLPPNPNLFQPGPAMLFVTVAGIPSNASWVTIGTGNIETQPTQAASVLPTSSRLDGVSGSGAGNNSGNSSSSGSKANSASSSHTGALVGGIIAAIAAVGILGAVFGICMARRRRAAARQASSLSYPMSSAPGGAAGSRTAGGLGAGYRGSDSSAFVPLQGNESTTWGPGPNMHAAGASAVNLHTPSSPYFDDPRSNSTEFDPYHQNVPRMSADQRRGPY
;
A
#
# COMPACT_ATOMS: atom_id res chain seq x y z
N MET A 1 31.35 6.93 -71.72
CA MET A 1 30.34 6.29 -72.59
C MET A 1 30.27 4.82 -72.23
N LEU A 2 29.04 4.35 -71.96
CA LEU A 2 28.54 2.97 -71.90
C LEU A 2 28.96 1.99 -70.76
N ASN A 3 27.93 1.68 -69.96
CA ASN A 3 27.43 0.36 -69.50
C ASN A 3 28.26 -0.57 -68.59
N ARG A 4 27.65 -0.90 -67.44
CA ARG A 4 27.29 -2.27 -66.96
C ARG A 4 26.55 -2.16 -65.61
N GLN A 5 25.22 -2.26 -65.57
CA GLN A 5 24.42 -3.47 -65.27
C GLN A 5 24.91 -4.37 -64.11
N LEU A 6 24.11 -4.33 -63.03
CA LEU A 6 23.61 -5.42 -62.16
C LEU A 6 24.60 -6.34 -61.41
N SER A 7 24.48 -6.35 -60.08
CA SER A 7 23.99 -7.52 -59.34
C SER A 7 23.56 -7.16 -57.91
N LEU A 8 22.29 -7.40 -57.61
CA LEU A 8 21.71 -7.58 -56.27
C LEU A 8 22.29 -8.85 -55.61
N LEU A 9 22.10 -8.94 -54.29
CA LEU A 9 22.47 -10.01 -53.33
C LEU A 9 23.83 -9.87 -52.64
N ALA A 10 23.80 -9.39 -51.39
CA ALA A 10 24.49 -10.06 -50.29
C ALA A 10 23.94 -9.61 -48.91
N LEU A 11 23.11 -10.49 -48.33
CA LEU A 11 23.08 -10.86 -46.91
C LEU A 11 22.70 -9.82 -45.84
N SER A 12 21.39 -9.76 -45.59
CA SER A 12 20.81 -9.63 -44.26
C SER A 12 21.17 -10.85 -43.40
N LEU A 13 22.07 -10.71 -42.43
CA LEU A 13 22.10 -11.59 -41.25
C LEU A 13 21.32 -10.90 -40.14
N GLY A 14 20.13 -11.43 -39.87
CA GLY A 14 19.37 -11.11 -38.66
C GLY A 14 20.11 -11.63 -37.44
N ALA A 15 20.28 -10.77 -36.44
CA ALA A 15 20.55 -11.19 -35.08
C ALA A 15 19.24 -11.75 -34.51
N ALA A 16 19.02 -13.05 -34.69
CA ALA A 16 18.11 -13.79 -33.85
C ALA A 16 18.78 -13.92 -32.48
N SER A 17 18.45 -13.01 -31.56
CA SER A 17 18.77 -13.16 -30.15
C SER A 17 18.02 -14.39 -29.65
N THR A 18 18.69 -15.54 -29.63
CA THR A 18 18.22 -16.70 -28.86
C THR A 18 18.30 -16.29 -27.40
N ALA A 19 17.19 -15.77 -26.86
CA ALA A 19 17.00 -15.61 -25.44
C ALA A 19 17.12 -17.01 -24.82
N VAL A 20 18.25 -17.28 -24.19
CA VAL A 20 18.35 -18.40 -23.25
C VAL A 20 17.28 -18.10 -22.20
N ALA A 21 16.23 -18.92 -22.15
CA ALA A 21 15.17 -18.75 -21.17
C ALA A 21 15.80 -18.75 -19.77
N GLN A 22 15.89 -17.57 -19.16
CA GLN A 22 16.38 -17.43 -17.81
C GLN A 22 15.32 -18.07 -16.92
N THR A 23 15.60 -19.26 -16.42
CA THR A 23 14.67 -19.99 -15.57
C THR A 23 14.69 -19.36 -14.18
N HIS A 24 13.72 -18.49 -13.91
CA HIS A 24 13.51 -17.92 -12.59
C HIS A 24 12.96 -18.99 -11.64
N LYS A 25 13.49 -19.06 -10.42
CA LYS A 25 13.00 -20.02 -9.42
C LYS A 25 11.73 -19.46 -8.78
N ALA A 26 10.62 -20.18 -8.94
CA ALA A 26 9.35 -19.82 -8.31
C ALA A 26 9.45 -19.75 -6.78
N GLY A 27 8.72 -18.81 -6.20
CA GLY A 27 8.71 -18.54 -4.77
C GLY A 27 10.03 -17.96 -4.24
N SER A 28 10.93 -17.48 -5.09
CA SER A 28 12.25 -16.99 -4.67
C SER A 28 12.49 -15.54 -5.02
N PHE A 29 13.54 -14.97 -4.42
CA PHE A 29 14.05 -13.64 -4.71
C PHE A 29 15.29 -13.74 -5.58
N GLU A 30 15.42 -12.83 -6.54
CA GLU A 30 16.66 -12.56 -7.26
C GLU A 30 17.14 -11.14 -6.98
N ASP A 31 18.44 -10.90 -7.19
CA ASP A 31 19.03 -9.57 -7.09
C ASP A 31 18.41 -8.63 -8.12
N GLY A 32 17.72 -7.60 -7.63
CA GLY A 32 17.09 -6.56 -8.44
C GLY A 32 18.04 -5.43 -8.82
N GLY A 33 19.33 -5.52 -8.48
CA GLY A 33 20.30 -4.47 -8.73
C GLY A 33 20.17 -3.32 -7.73
N HIS A 34 20.64 -2.14 -8.12
CA HIS A 34 20.78 -0.98 -7.23
C HIS A 34 19.96 0.21 -7.76
N THR A 35 19.09 0.77 -6.92
CA THR A 35 18.13 1.82 -7.31
C THR A 35 18.70 3.23 -7.29
N GLN A 36 19.96 3.40 -6.87
CA GLN A 36 20.70 4.68 -6.71
C GLN A 36 20.19 5.58 -5.57
N VAL A 37 18.88 5.62 -5.36
CA VAL A 37 18.19 6.30 -4.26
C VAL A 37 17.30 5.29 -3.52
N SER A 38 16.96 5.54 -2.26
CA SER A 38 16.08 4.64 -1.51
C SER A 38 14.68 4.68 -2.12
N ALA A 39 14.10 3.52 -2.42
CA ALA A 39 12.79 3.45 -3.08
C ALA A 39 11.63 3.69 -2.10
N MET A 40 11.60 4.89 -1.51
CA MET A 40 10.51 5.33 -0.64
C MET A 40 9.19 5.40 -1.40
N MET A 41 9.21 5.89 -2.65
CA MET A 41 8.07 5.86 -3.55
C MET A 41 8.44 5.25 -4.89
N MET A 42 7.46 4.61 -5.52
CA MET A 42 7.68 3.97 -6.81
C MET A 42 6.38 3.88 -7.63
N PHE A 43 6.49 3.88 -8.96
CA PHE A 43 5.40 3.53 -9.87
C PHE A 43 5.93 2.92 -11.16
N LEU A 44 5.10 2.13 -11.84
CA LEU A 44 5.40 1.54 -13.13
C LEU A 44 4.95 2.52 -14.22
N GLY A 45 5.90 3.08 -14.97
CA GLY A 45 5.60 4.10 -15.97
C GLY A 45 5.17 3.51 -17.32
N ASN A 46 5.78 2.39 -17.72
CA ASN A 46 5.48 1.65 -18.96
C ASN A 46 5.97 0.19 -18.82
N LEU A 47 6.10 -0.54 -19.93
CA LEU A 47 6.55 -1.93 -19.93
C LEU A 47 8.05 -2.13 -19.60
N ASN A 48 8.82 -1.04 -19.53
CA ASN A 48 10.28 -1.08 -19.45
C ASN A 48 10.83 -0.38 -18.21
N LYS A 49 10.09 0.61 -17.68
CA LYS A 49 10.59 1.56 -16.70
C LYS A 49 9.75 1.61 -15.44
N VAL A 50 10.43 1.56 -14.32
CA VAL A 50 9.91 1.90 -13.00
C VAL A 50 10.54 3.21 -12.57
N TYR A 51 9.74 4.15 -12.07
CA TYR A 51 10.23 5.42 -11.56
C TYR A 51 10.25 5.39 -10.04
N ILE A 52 11.30 5.94 -9.46
CA ILE A 52 11.61 5.87 -8.05
C ILE A 52 11.85 7.29 -7.53
N LEU A 53 11.24 7.60 -6.39
CA LEU A 53 11.46 8.84 -5.66
C LEU A 53 11.89 8.53 -4.23
N ASP A 54 12.80 9.35 -3.75
CA ASP A 54 13.38 9.31 -2.41
C ASP A 54 13.28 10.68 -1.77
N LYS A 55 13.39 10.74 -0.45
CA LYS A 55 13.43 12.02 0.26
C LYS A 55 14.76 12.75 -0.02
N SER A 56 14.79 14.05 0.27
CA SER A 56 16.04 14.81 0.27
C SER A 56 16.92 14.34 1.42
N GLU A 57 18.06 13.73 1.07
CA GLU A 57 19.03 13.17 2.01
C GLU A 57 20.41 13.02 1.37
N ALA A 58 21.43 12.66 2.15
CA ALA A 58 22.82 12.56 1.72
C ALA A 58 23.13 11.34 0.84
N ASN A 59 22.26 11.05 -0.14
CA ASN A 59 22.45 10.00 -1.12
C ASN A 59 23.81 10.15 -1.83
N ALA A 60 24.54 9.03 -1.96
CA ALA A 60 25.85 9.03 -2.61
C ALA A 60 25.74 9.29 -4.12
N ALA A 61 24.67 8.79 -4.75
CA ALA A 61 24.31 9.13 -6.12
C ALA A 61 23.93 10.60 -6.22
N LYS A 62 24.30 11.24 -7.33
CA LYS A 62 24.06 12.68 -7.55
C LYS A 62 23.31 12.91 -8.84
N PHE A 63 22.53 13.99 -8.86
CA PHE A 63 22.05 14.61 -10.08
C PHE A 63 22.60 16.04 -10.16
N GLY A 64 23.43 16.32 -11.17
CA GLY A 64 24.21 17.55 -11.19
C GLY A 64 25.17 17.64 -10.00
N ASN A 65 25.04 18.70 -9.19
CA ASN A 65 25.92 18.93 -8.03
C ASN A 65 25.37 18.36 -6.72
N TYR A 66 24.10 17.99 -6.69
CA TYR A 66 23.35 17.65 -5.48
C TYR A 66 23.09 16.15 -5.35
N PRO A 67 22.86 15.63 -4.13
CA PRO A 67 22.36 14.27 -3.95
C PRO A 67 21.10 14.01 -4.78
N ALA A 68 21.00 12.81 -5.35
CA ALA A 68 19.85 12.43 -6.14
C ALA A 68 18.64 12.13 -5.23
N MET A 69 17.47 12.58 -5.67
CA MET A 69 16.17 12.29 -5.04
C MET A 69 15.23 11.49 -5.95
N GLY A 70 15.57 11.35 -7.23
CA GLY A 70 14.80 10.60 -8.19
C GLY A 70 15.68 9.69 -9.03
N ALA A 71 15.12 8.58 -9.49
CA ALA A 71 15.75 7.69 -10.45
C ALA A 71 14.71 7.00 -11.34
N VAL A 72 15.13 6.63 -12.55
CA VAL A 72 14.41 5.69 -13.41
C VAL A 72 15.17 4.37 -13.41
N TYR A 73 14.46 3.29 -13.14
CA TYR A 73 14.94 1.92 -13.13
C TYR A 73 14.49 1.19 -14.39
N ASP A 74 15.45 0.64 -15.12
CA ASP A 74 15.24 -0.20 -16.29
C ASP A 74 15.06 -1.66 -15.87
N ILE A 75 13.90 -2.23 -16.20
CA ILE A 75 13.49 -3.56 -15.75
C ILE A 75 14.40 -4.66 -16.31
N ALA A 76 14.76 -4.55 -17.59
CA ALA A 76 15.50 -5.59 -18.30
C ALA A 76 16.96 -5.68 -17.82
N SER A 77 17.64 -4.53 -17.70
CA SER A 77 19.04 -4.45 -17.29
C SER A 77 19.23 -4.41 -15.77
N ARG A 78 18.15 -4.19 -15.01
CA ARG A 78 18.17 -3.99 -13.56
C ARG A 78 19.09 -2.84 -13.12
N GLN A 79 19.16 -1.79 -13.94
CA GLN A 79 19.98 -0.59 -13.70
C GLN A 79 19.10 0.62 -13.48
N ALA A 80 19.51 1.51 -12.58
CA ALA A 80 18.85 2.79 -12.36
C ALA A 80 19.73 3.98 -12.77
N THR A 81 19.10 5.00 -13.34
CA THR A 81 19.71 6.28 -13.71
C THR A 81 19.04 7.40 -12.93
N THR A 82 19.82 8.28 -12.31
CA THR A 82 19.31 9.40 -11.52
C THR A 82 18.55 10.40 -12.38
N MET A 83 17.53 11.03 -11.81
CA MET A 83 16.69 12.03 -12.44
C MET A 83 16.64 13.32 -11.64
N SER A 84 16.32 14.42 -12.31
CA SER A 84 16.07 15.72 -11.70
C SER A 84 14.78 15.71 -10.92
N VAL A 85 14.85 16.05 -9.63
CA VAL A 85 13.74 16.39 -8.75
C VAL A 85 14.24 17.53 -7.88
N THR A 86 13.51 18.63 -7.77
CA THR A 86 14.02 19.88 -7.19
C THR A 86 13.40 20.20 -5.85
N THR A 87 12.14 19.83 -5.62
CA THR A 87 11.45 20.10 -4.37
C THR A 87 11.29 18.84 -3.53
N ASN A 88 11.34 18.94 -2.20
CA ASN A 88 11.34 17.79 -1.30
C ASN A 88 10.08 16.93 -1.41
N VAL A 89 10.20 15.73 -1.98
CA VAL A 89 9.08 14.78 -2.18
C VAL A 89 8.75 13.97 -0.93
N PHE A 90 9.52 14.10 0.16
CA PHE A 90 9.32 13.29 1.35
C PHE A 90 7.85 13.36 1.79
N CYS A 91 7.17 12.21 1.75
CA CYS A 91 5.78 12.05 2.19
C CYS A 91 4.70 12.68 1.30
N ALA A 92 5.05 13.04 0.07
CA ALA A 92 4.07 13.29 -0.96
C ALA A 92 3.14 12.08 -1.20
N SER A 93 1.95 12.34 -1.73
CA SER A 93 1.09 11.33 -2.37
C SER A 93 1.33 11.31 -3.88
N GLY A 94 0.76 10.36 -4.60
CA GLY A 94 0.84 10.38 -6.05
C GLY A 94 -0.20 9.51 -6.72
N MET A 95 -0.39 9.75 -8.02
CA MET A 95 -1.42 9.10 -8.81
C MET A 95 -1.09 9.16 -10.31
N HIS A 96 -1.60 8.19 -11.05
CA HIS A 96 -1.61 8.22 -12.52
C HIS A 96 -2.63 9.26 -13.02
N LEU A 97 -2.41 9.77 -14.23
CA LEU A 97 -3.33 10.64 -14.96
C LEU A 97 -3.90 9.90 -16.19
N PRO A 98 -5.07 10.34 -16.72
CA PRO A 98 -5.70 9.67 -17.85
C PRO A 98 -4.80 9.51 -19.08
N ASN A 99 -3.94 10.48 -19.34
CA ASN A 99 -3.05 10.51 -20.51
C ASN A 99 -1.84 9.56 -20.39
N GLY A 100 -1.67 8.86 -19.27
CA GLY A 100 -0.53 7.98 -19.02
C GLY A 100 0.60 8.62 -18.21
N SER A 101 0.52 9.92 -17.92
CA SER A 101 1.48 10.58 -17.06
C SER A 101 1.20 10.31 -15.58
N PHE A 102 2.15 10.66 -14.72
CA PHE A 102 2.02 10.51 -13.28
C PHE A 102 2.26 11.83 -12.59
N ALA A 103 1.52 12.05 -11.50
CA ALA A 103 1.65 13.24 -10.67
C ALA A 103 1.92 12.86 -9.21
N THR A 104 2.74 13.66 -8.54
CA THR A 104 2.94 13.60 -7.09
C THR A 104 2.67 14.94 -6.43
N PHE A 105 2.08 14.90 -5.25
CA PHE A 105 1.44 16.03 -4.58
C PHE A 105 1.98 16.21 -3.17
N GLY A 106 2.50 17.41 -2.91
CA GLY A 106 3.04 17.80 -1.62
C GLY A 106 4.42 17.24 -1.35
N GLY A 107 4.71 17.07 -0.08
CA GLY A 107 6.03 16.68 0.40
C GLY A 107 6.41 17.45 1.67
N ASN A 108 7.72 17.58 1.89
CA ASN A 108 8.26 18.26 3.05
C ASN A 108 8.80 19.66 2.69
N GLY A 109 9.08 20.50 3.68
CA GLY A 109 9.91 21.70 3.51
C GLY A 109 11.34 21.33 3.13
N ALA A 110 12.13 22.33 2.72
CA ALA A 110 13.53 22.11 2.38
C ALA A 110 14.32 21.63 3.60
N VAL A 111 15.17 20.62 3.41
CA VAL A 111 16.05 20.08 4.46
C VAL A 111 17.50 20.00 4.00
N GLY A 112 18.41 20.13 4.96
CA GLY A 112 19.84 19.91 4.78
C GLY A 112 20.33 18.63 5.49
N PRO A 113 21.66 18.42 5.56
CA PRO A 113 22.28 17.25 6.16
C PRO A 113 21.75 16.95 7.58
N GLY A 114 21.47 15.68 7.86
CA GLY A 114 20.86 15.21 9.09
C GLY A 114 19.34 15.41 9.18
N GLY A 115 18.70 15.83 8.09
CA GLY A 115 17.28 16.22 8.09
C GLY A 115 17.01 17.53 8.83
N ASN A 116 18.03 18.39 8.94
CA ASN A 116 17.90 19.72 9.54
C ASN A 116 17.12 20.65 8.61
N ILE A 117 16.54 21.72 9.15
CA ILE A 117 15.95 22.80 8.33
C ILE A 117 17.01 23.32 7.35
N GLY A 118 16.64 23.53 6.09
CA GLY A 118 17.51 24.12 5.09
C GLY A 118 18.06 25.49 5.49
N ASP A 119 19.23 25.83 4.97
CA ASP A 119 19.97 27.06 5.35
C ASP A 119 19.37 28.37 4.80
N VAL A 120 18.35 28.30 3.94
CA VAL A 120 17.62 29.48 3.42
C VAL A 120 16.17 29.50 3.92
N THR A 121 15.94 30.29 4.97
CA THR A 121 14.63 30.44 5.62
C THR A 121 13.87 31.70 5.16
N PRO A 122 12.53 31.70 5.16
CA PRO A 122 11.75 32.91 4.96
C PRO A 122 12.09 34.01 5.98
N PRO A 123 12.01 35.30 5.61
CA PRO A 123 12.19 36.40 6.56
C PRO A 123 11.22 36.30 7.74
N GLY A 124 11.74 36.25 8.96
CA GLY A 124 10.94 36.22 10.19
C GLY A 124 10.35 34.85 10.56
N ASN A 125 10.64 33.77 9.82
CA ASN A 125 10.25 32.41 10.19
C ASN A 125 11.44 31.44 10.05
N PRO A 126 12.23 31.24 11.13
CA PRO A 126 13.39 30.35 11.10
C PRO A 126 13.02 28.85 11.23
N TYR A 127 11.73 28.52 11.39
CA TYR A 127 11.24 27.15 11.62
C TYR A 127 10.80 26.44 10.33
N THR A 128 11.05 27.06 9.18
CA THR A 128 10.86 26.45 7.86
C THR A 128 11.96 26.94 6.93
N ALA A 129 12.27 26.16 5.90
CA ALA A 129 13.19 26.56 4.85
C ALA A 129 12.54 26.52 3.48
N THR A 130 12.93 27.50 2.67
CA THR A 130 12.59 27.58 1.25
C THR A 130 13.59 26.84 0.37
N PHE A 131 14.84 26.73 0.82
CA PHE A 131 15.92 26.07 0.10
C PHE A 131 17.03 25.59 1.04
N ASP A 132 17.77 24.57 0.62
CA ASP A 132 19.05 24.17 1.22
C ASP A 132 20.18 24.17 0.18
N THR A 133 21.28 24.86 0.46
CA THR A 133 22.40 24.98 -0.49
C THR A 133 23.26 23.72 -0.63
N THR A 134 23.21 22.79 0.33
CA THR A 134 23.99 21.55 0.30
C THR A 134 23.29 20.46 -0.50
N PHE A 135 21.97 20.32 -0.31
CA PHE A 135 21.15 19.34 -0.99
C PHE A 135 20.46 19.87 -2.25
N GLY A 136 20.47 21.19 -2.48
CA GLY A 136 19.75 21.76 -3.61
C GLY A 136 18.24 21.56 -3.53
N ASP A 137 17.73 21.39 -2.31
CA ASP A 137 16.37 20.98 -2.00
C ASP A 137 15.49 22.22 -1.79
N PHE A 138 14.40 22.32 -2.54
CA PHE A 138 13.39 23.37 -2.38
C PHE A 138 12.19 22.88 -1.56
N ASP A 139 11.45 23.81 -0.95
CA ASP A 139 10.21 23.51 -0.25
C ASP A 139 9.20 22.78 -1.17
N GLY A 140 8.88 21.55 -0.80
CA GLY A 140 7.96 20.66 -1.51
C GLY A 140 6.55 20.63 -0.93
N THR A 141 6.26 21.35 0.16
CA THR A 141 4.99 21.22 0.90
C THR A 141 3.75 21.53 0.05
N LYS A 142 3.87 22.35 -0.99
CA LYS A 142 2.79 22.65 -1.97
C LYS A 142 3.07 22.15 -3.38
N SER A 143 4.16 21.43 -3.61
CA SER A 143 4.58 21.07 -4.96
C SER A 143 3.62 20.12 -5.64
N ILE A 144 3.43 20.31 -6.94
CA ILE A 144 2.87 19.31 -7.84
C ILE A 144 3.94 19.00 -8.87
N ARG A 145 4.31 17.73 -8.97
CA ARG A 145 5.34 17.28 -9.92
C ARG A 145 4.71 16.33 -10.91
N ILE A 146 4.97 16.51 -12.19
CA ILE A 146 4.40 15.69 -13.25
C ILE A 146 5.54 15.04 -14.03
N LEU A 147 5.38 13.76 -14.35
CA LEU A 147 6.27 13.03 -15.24
C LEU A 147 5.47 12.35 -16.33
N ASP A 148 5.89 12.57 -17.57
CA ASP A 148 5.49 11.75 -18.71
C ASP A 148 6.51 10.61 -18.84
N PRO A 149 6.12 9.34 -18.62
CA PRO A 149 7.05 8.22 -18.76
C PRO A 149 7.66 8.13 -20.14
N CYS A 150 9.00 8.09 -20.20
CA CYS A 150 9.74 7.87 -21.44
C CYS A 150 10.05 6.38 -21.68
N ASP A 151 10.16 6.02 -22.96
CA ASP A 151 10.51 4.69 -23.45
C ASP A 151 12.02 4.58 -23.76
N ASP A 152 12.49 3.37 -24.06
CA ASP A 152 13.92 3.08 -24.31
C ASP A 152 14.53 3.87 -25.49
N GLY A 153 13.70 4.34 -26.42
CA GLY A 153 14.13 5.13 -27.57
C GLY A 153 14.25 6.63 -27.31
N ASP A 154 13.79 7.11 -26.15
CA ASP A 154 13.76 8.52 -25.82
C ASP A 154 15.08 9.00 -25.19
N ASP A 155 15.34 10.30 -25.30
CA ASP A 155 16.48 10.93 -24.66
C ASP A 155 16.15 11.27 -23.20
N PHE A 156 16.61 10.44 -22.27
CA PHE A 156 16.43 10.67 -20.83
C PHE A 156 17.14 11.93 -20.31
N SER A 157 18.02 12.58 -21.08
CA SER A 157 18.57 13.90 -20.71
C SER A 157 17.65 15.06 -21.10
N SER A 158 16.65 14.81 -21.95
CA SER A 158 15.66 15.80 -22.37
C SER A 158 14.76 16.21 -21.20
N PRO A 159 14.39 17.50 -21.08
CA PRO A 159 13.41 17.96 -20.09
C PRO A 159 12.06 17.22 -20.15
N ASN A 160 11.67 16.67 -21.32
CA ASN A 160 10.43 15.91 -21.46
C ASN A 160 10.46 14.55 -20.76
N CYS A 161 11.66 14.00 -20.51
CA CYS A 161 11.85 12.76 -19.75
C CYS A 161 12.27 13.04 -18.31
N GLN A 162 12.14 14.28 -17.85
CA GLN A 162 12.42 14.70 -16.48
C GLN A 162 11.13 15.10 -15.78
N TRP A 163 11.16 15.13 -14.45
CA TRP A 163 10.05 15.67 -13.68
C TRP A 163 9.87 17.15 -14.00
N PHE A 164 8.66 17.54 -14.38
CA PHE A 164 8.24 18.92 -14.24
C PHE A 164 8.04 19.20 -12.75
N ASP A 165 8.92 19.99 -12.15
CA ASP A 165 8.93 20.31 -10.73
C ASP A 165 9.16 21.83 -10.54
N ASN A 166 8.07 22.58 -10.56
CA ASN A 166 8.08 24.03 -10.39
C ASN A 166 6.81 24.54 -9.70
N ALA A 167 6.86 24.64 -8.37
CA ALA A 167 5.74 25.09 -7.54
C ALA A 167 5.26 26.53 -7.83
N SER A 168 6.08 27.36 -8.50
CA SER A 168 5.68 28.72 -8.91
C SER A 168 4.73 28.73 -10.10
N LEU A 169 4.70 27.64 -10.89
CA LEU A 169 3.82 27.48 -12.05
C LEU A 169 2.65 26.54 -11.75
N LEU A 170 2.89 25.48 -10.98
CA LEU A 170 1.88 24.49 -10.62
C LEU A 170 2.05 24.06 -9.17
N SER A 171 1.06 24.36 -8.33
CA SER A 171 1.08 24.02 -6.92
C SER A 171 -0.31 23.69 -6.38
N MET A 172 -0.34 22.97 -5.26
CA MET A 172 -1.53 22.76 -4.46
C MET A 172 -1.94 24.06 -3.77
N GLN A 173 -3.22 24.15 -3.38
CA GLN A 173 -3.74 25.32 -2.68
C GLN A 173 -3.23 25.39 -1.23
N VAL A 174 -3.11 24.24 -0.57
CA VAL A 174 -2.60 24.11 0.81
C VAL A 174 -1.40 23.17 0.90
N GLN A 175 -0.67 23.27 2.01
CA GLN A 175 0.46 22.38 2.29
C GLN A 175 -0.04 21.00 2.65
N ARG A 176 0.61 19.95 2.12
CA ARG A 176 0.27 18.57 2.45
C ARG A 176 1.52 17.69 2.53
N TRP A 177 1.66 17.06 3.69
CA TRP A 177 2.54 15.93 3.97
C TRP A 177 1.63 14.75 4.39
N TYR A 178 1.85 13.53 3.90
CA TYR A 178 1.02 12.34 4.18
C TYR A 178 -0.47 12.53 3.80
N SER A 179 -0.73 13.22 2.70
CA SER A 179 -2.08 13.28 2.13
C SER A 179 -2.48 11.95 1.47
N ALA A 180 -3.77 11.67 1.40
CA ALA A 180 -4.29 10.67 0.48
C ALA A 180 -4.51 11.28 -0.91
N ALA A 181 -4.39 10.46 -1.95
CA ALA A 181 -4.78 10.79 -3.32
C ALA A 181 -5.61 9.64 -3.89
N GLU A 182 -6.78 9.94 -4.47
CA GLU A 182 -7.63 8.94 -5.16
C GLU A 182 -8.13 9.51 -6.49
N PRO A 183 -8.06 8.74 -7.60
CA PRO A 183 -8.56 9.19 -8.89
C PRO A 183 -10.08 9.00 -8.96
N MET A 184 -10.75 9.91 -9.67
CA MET A 184 -12.19 9.89 -9.93
C MET A 184 -12.51 9.29 -11.31
N GLY A 185 -13.77 8.92 -11.54
CA GLY A 185 -14.20 8.36 -12.84
C GLY A 185 -14.08 9.32 -14.02
N ASN A 186 -13.96 10.63 -13.78
CA ASN A 186 -13.66 11.64 -14.81
C ASN A 186 -12.15 11.89 -14.99
N GLY A 187 -11.28 11.21 -14.25
CA GLY A 187 -9.83 11.37 -14.31
C GLY A 187 -9.24 12.51 -13.49
N THR A 188 -10.05 13.28 -12.74
CA THR A 188 -9.50 14.18 -11.71
C THR A 188 -9.00 13.37 -10.52
N ILE A 189 -8.21 14.00 -9.66
CA ILE A 189 -7.69 13.41 -8.43
C ILE A 189 -8.19 14.24 -7.25
N VAL A 190 -8.63 13.57 -6.20
CA VAL A 190 -8.96 14.20 -4.93
C VAL A 190 -7.79 14.04 -3.98
N LEU A 191 -7.34 15.15 -3.38
CA LEU A 191 -6.28 15.18 -2.37
C LEU A 191 -6.92 15.42 -1.01
N ILE A 192 -6.65 14.55 -0.04
CA ILE A 192 -7.35 14.56 1.25
C ILE A 192 -6.37 14.59 2.41
N GLY A 193 -6.61 15.48 3.38
CA GLY A 193 -5.92 15.47 4.65
C GLY A 193 -4.43 15.77 4.57
N GLY A 194 -3.72 15.22 5.55
CA GLY A 194 -2.29 15.40 5.72
C GLY A 194 -1.94 16.50 6.72
N PHE A 195 -0.68 16.87 6.72
CA PHE A 195 -0.06 17.77 7.66
C PHE A 195 0.45 19.00 6.88
N SER A 196 0.57 20.15 7.52
CA SER A 196 1.22 21.31 6.91
C SER A 196 2.75 21.23 7.01
N ASN A 197 3.24 20.50 8.01
CA ASN A 197 4.63 20.13 8.32
C ASN A 197 4.62 18.70 8.87
N GLY A 198 5.72 17.94 8.86
CA GLY A 198 5.66 16.53 9.27
C GLY A 198 6.20 16.17 10.63
N GLY A 199 5.70 15.05 11.12
CA GLY A 199 5.97 14.47 12.42
C GLY A 199 5.54 13.00 12.48
N TYR A 200 5.59 12.42 13.68
CA TYR A 200 5.15 11.05 13.92
C TYR A 200 3.63 10.89 13.77
N ILE A 201 2.85 11.80 14.34
CA ILE A 201 1.38 11.90 14.18
C ILE A 201 0.94 13.37 14.15
N ASN A 202 -0.18 13.71 13.53
CA ASN A 202 -0.64 15.11 13.39
C ASN A 202 -1.43 15.61 14.60
N ARG A 203 -0.94 15.33 15.82
CA ARG A 203 -1.50 15.86 17.06
C ARG A 203 -0.48 15.87 18.18
N ASN A 204 -0.77 16.62 19.24
CA ASN A 204 -0.13 16.48 20.55
C ASN A 204 -1.03 15.70 21.53
N TYR A 205 -0.42 15.12 22.57
CA TYR A 205 -1.14 14.53 23.69
C TYR A 205 -1.11 15.47 24.91
N PRO A 206 -2.27 15.75 25.56
CA PRO A 206 -3.61 15.39 25.12
C PRO A 206 -4.04 16.15 23.85
N ASN A 207 -4.92 15.57 23.04
CA ASN A 207 -5.41 16.21 21.81
C ASN A 207 -6.45 17.30 22.16
N VAL A 208 -5.99 18.54 22.28
CA VAL A 208 -6.82 19.69 22.69
C VAL A 208 -7.29 20.55 21.51
N ASP A 209 -6.65 20.42 20.34
CA ASP A 209 -7.04 21.08 19.09
C ASP A 209 -7.10 20.05 17.95
N PRO A 210 -8.16 19.23 17.90
CA PRO A 210 -8.25 18.14 16.95
C PRO A 210 -8.42 18.60 15.51
N ALA A 211 -8.80 19.86 15.28
CA ALA A 211 -9.05 20.36 13.94
C ALA A 211 -7.75 20.74 13.22
N PHE A 212 -6.94 21.60 13.84
CA PHE A 212 -5.78 22.18 13.16
C PHE A 212 -4.46 21.93 13.87
N GLU A 213 -4.45 21.46 15.13
CA GLU A 213 -3.24 21.27 15.94
C GLU A 213 -2.29 22.48 15.85
N GLY A 214 -2.79 23.68 16.19
CA GLY A 214 -2.00 24.91 16.10
C GLY A 214 -1.53 25.25 14.67
N GLY A 215 -2.16 24.68 13.65
CA GLY A 215 -1.82 24.84 12.23
C GLY A 215 -0.97 23.72 11.63
N ALA A 216 -0.63 22.67 12.40
CA ALA A 216 0.16 21.52 11.93
C ALA A 216 -0.67 20.49 11.12
N ALA A 217 -1.99 20.44 11.31
CA ALA A 217 -2.90 19.55 10.60
C ALA A 217 -3.62 20.26 9.44
N THR A 218 -3.83 19.53 8.34
CA THR A 218 -4.59 20.00 7.17
C THR A 218 -5.85 19.16 7.02
N PRO A 219 -6.95 19.46 7.75
CA PRO A 219 -8.18 18.65 7.74
C PRO A 219 -9.06 18.97 6.51
N THR A 220 -8.46 19.33 5.38
CA THR A 220 -9.18 19.77 4.18
C THR A 220 -8.97 18.81 3.02
N TYR A 221 -9.79 18.95 1.99
CA TYR A 221 -9.56 18.31 0.70
C TYR A 221 -9.58 19.34 -0.45
N GLU A 222 -8.98 18.97 -1.57
CA GLU A 222 -8.98 19.74 -2.82
C GLU A 222 -8.86 18.81 -4.03
N PHE A 223 -8.97 19.36 -5.24
CA PHE A 223 -8.90 18.59 -6.49
C PHE A 223 -7.68 18.97 -7.33
N PHE A 224 -7.17 18.00 -8.07
CA PHE A 224 -6.25 18.18 -9.18
C PHE A 224 -6.85 17.65 -10.49
N PRO A 225 -6.83 18.43 -11.58
CA PRO A 225 -6.61 19.87 -11.62
C PRO A 225 -7.59 20.62 -10.72
N SER A 226 -7.23 21.84 -10.31
CA SER A 226 -8.12 22.67 -9.49
C SER A 226 -9.42 22.93 -10.24
N ASN A 227 -10.54 22.72 -9.56
CA ASN A 227 -11.89 23.04 -10.05
C ASN A 227 -12.33 24.48 -9.70
N GLY A 228 -11.41 25.31 -9.20
CA GLY A 228 -11.68 26.68 -8.77
C GLY A 228 -12.30 26.82 -7.38
N GLN A 229 -12.61 25.71 -6.70
CA GLN A 229 -13.07 25.74 -5.31
C GLN A 229 -11.88 25.87 -4.37
N THR A 230 -12.05 26.69 -3.33
CA THR A 230 -11.10 26.72 -2.21
C THR A 230 -11.14 25.39 -1.47
N PRO A 231 -10.04 24.96 -0.81
CA PRO A 231 -10.03 23.73 -0.05
C PRO A 231 -11.13 23.74 1.02
N GLN A 232 -11.87 22.65 1.12
CA GLN A 232 -13.01 22.52 2.04
C GLN A 232 -12.62 21.64 3.22
N THR A 233 -13.09 21.99 4.42
CA THR A 233 -12.89 21.17 5.62
C THR A 233 -13.67 19.87 5.53
N MET A 234 -13.02 18.77 5.92
CA MET A 234 -13.62 17.44 6.05
C MET A 234 -13.74 17.12 7.55
N ASN A 235 -14.96 17.01 8.07
CA ASN A 235 -15.21 16.76 9.50
C ASN A 235 -14.64 15.42 9.94
N PHE A 236 -14.66 14.42 9.05
CA PHE A 236 -14.03 13.13 9.28
C PHE A 236 -12.53 13.24 9.60
N MET A 237 -11.79 14.18 8.99
CA MET A 237 -10.38 14.39 9.33
C MET A 237 -10.21 14.96 10.74
N ILE A 238 -11.16 15.77 11.22
CA ILE A 238 -11.19 16.26 12.60
C ILE A 238 -11.54 15.12 13.56
N LYS A 239 -12.53 14.28 13.22
CA LYS A 239 -12.93 13.08 13.99
C LYS A 239 -11.78 12.10 14.18
N THR A 240 -10.93 11.95 13.15
CA THR A 240 -9.81 11.00 13.11
C THR A 240 -8.46 11.65 13.46
N SER A 241 -8.49 12.84 14.06
CA SER A 241 -7.32 13.64 14.41
C SER A 241 -6.24 12.83 15.14
N GLY A 242 -5.00 12.98 14.67
CA GLY A 242 -3.83 12.25 15.14
C GLY A 242 -3.53 10.95 14.43
N LEU A 243 -4.51 10.33 13.76
CA LEU A 243 -4.31 9.06 13.06
C LEU A 243 -5.04 9.09 11.73
N ASN A 244 -4.73 10.08 10.89
CA ASN A 244 -5.38 10.25 9.57
C ASN A 244 -4.38 10.53 8.43
N ALA A 245 -3.10 10.36 8.72
CA ALA A 245 -2.01 10.34 7.74
C ALA A 245 -2.25 9.22 6.73
N TYR A 246 -2.20 9.53 5.44
CA TYR A 246 -2.49 8.60 4.36
C TYR A 246 -3.80 7.82 4.59
N ALA A 247 -4.90 8.55 4.81
CA ALA A 247 -6.22 7.95 4.91
C ALA A 247 -6.46 6.99 3.72
N HIS A 248 -7.00 5.81 4.00
CA HIS A 248 -7.24 4.82 2.96
C HIS A 248 -8.50 5.20 2.19
N THR A 249 -8.35 5.41 0.89
CA THR A 249 -9.41 5.89 0.00
C THR A 249 -9.64 4.92 -1.14
N PHE A 250 -10.90 4.63 -1.44
CA PHE A 250 -11.28 3.82 -2.60
C PHE A 250 -12.56 4.37 -3.22
N LEU A 251 -12.51 4.77 -4.49
CA LEU A 251 -13.70 5.18 -5.24
C LEU A 251 -14.65 4.01 -5.47
N MET A 252 -15.92 4.22 -5.13
CA MET A 252 -17.02 3.26 -5.23
C MET A 252 -17.82 3.47 -6.53
N PRO A 253 -18.64 2.49 -6.96
CA PRO A 253 -19.38 2.57 -8.22
C PRO A 253 -20.30 3.79 -8.33
N SER A 254 -20.85 4.27 -7.20
CA SER A 254 -21.70 5.48 -7.16
C SER A 254 -20.96 6.79 -7.45
N GLY A 255 -19.64 6.81 -7.38
CA GLY A 255 -18.82 8.03 -7.37
C GLY A 255 -18.48 8.55 -5.98
N LYS A 256 -19.06 7.96 -4.92
CA LYS A 256 -18.62 8.16 -3.53
C LYS A 256 -17.32 7.41 -3.27
N MET A 257 -16.67 7.70 -2.16
CA MET A 257 -15.41 7.08 -1.74
C MET A 257 -15.54 6.44 -0.37
N LEU A 258 -15.10 5.20 -0.23
CA LEU A 258 -14.76 4.67 1.09
C LEU A 258 -13.54 5.45 1.60
N VAL A 259 -13.63 6.00 2.82
CA VAL A 259 -12.50 6.63 3.50
C VAL A 259 -12.36 5.99 4.89
N GLN A 260 -11.15 5.50 5.21
CA GLN A 260 -10.84 4.93 6.52
C GLN A 260 -9.57 5.55 7.10
N ALA A 261 -9.69 6.06 8.33
CA ALA A 261 -8.61 6.62 9.12
C ALA A 261 -8.87 6.37 10.60
N ASN A 262 -7.81 6.34 11.40
CA ASN A 262 -7.84 5.88 12.78
C ASN A 262 -8.47 4.48 12.84
N TYR A 263 -9.57 4.31 13.56
CA TYR A 263 -10.45 3.15 13.49
C TYR A 263 -11.82 3.49 12.89
N SER A 264 -12.05 4.70 12.41
CA SER A 264 -13.32 5.13 11.84
C SER A 264 -13.36 5.01 10.32
N THR A 265 -14.56 4.80 9.81
CA THR A 265 -14.81 4.57 8.38
C THR A 265 -16.02 5.36 7.93
N MET A 266 -15.99 5.88 6.70
CA MET A 266 -17.13 6.56 6.10
C MET A 266 -17.25 6.26 4.61
N LEU A 267 -18.44 6.52 4.08
CA LEU A 267 -18.70 6.71 2.67
C LEU A 267 -18.87 8.22 2.42
N TRP A 268 -18.06 8.77 1.53
CA TRP A 268 -17.97 10.21 1.32
C TRP A 268 -18.23 10.61 -0.13
N ASP A 269 -18.97 11.69 -0.31
CA ASP A 269 -19.24 12.29 -1.61
C ASP A 269 -18.33 13.50 -1.84
N PRO A 270 -17.29 13.39 -2.70
CA PRO A 270 -16.31 14.47 -2.86
C PRO A 270 -16.88 15.75 -3.48
N GLU A 271 -17.92 15.63 -4.32
CA GLU A 271 -18.53 16.76 -5.04
C GLU A 271 -19.38 17.64 -4.11
N THR A 272 -20.03 17.01 -3.13
CA THR A 272 -20.94 17.69 -2.18
C THR A 272 -20.39 17.81 -0.77
N ASN A 273 -19.22 17.22 -0.51
CA ASN A 273 -18.65 17.01 0.83
C ASN A 273 -19.58 16.29 1.81
N THR A 274 -20.46 15.42 1.31
CA THR A 274 -21.41 14.69 2.17
C THR A 274 -20.71 13.49 2.79
N GLU A 275 -20.59 13.48 4.11
CA GLU A 275 -19.98 12.39 4.89
C GLU A 275 -21.07 11.48 5.47
N THR A 276 -20.98 10.18 5.24
CA THR A 276 -21.86 9.16 5.83
C THR A 276 -21.03 8.16 6.62
N ASP A 277 -21.16 8.18 7.94
CA ASP A 277 -20.47 7.22 8.82
C ASP A 277 -20.83 5.78 8.45
N LEU A 278 -19.80 4.93 8.41
CA LEU A 278 -19.91 3.47 8.34
C LEU A 278 -19.44 2.87 9.68
N PRO A 279 -19.65 1.57 9.94
CA PRO A 279 -19.15 0.95 11.17
C PRO A 279 -17.64 1.16 11.36
N ASP A 280 -17.25 1.36 12.61
CA ASP A 280 -15.84 1.44 13.00
C ASP A 280 -15.14 0.08 12.80
N MET A 281 -13.83 0.13 12.56
CA MET A 281 -12.96 -1.03 12.45
C MET A 281 -13.03 -1.87 13.74
N PRO A 282 -13.29 -3.19 13.63
CA PRO A 282 -13.32 -4.07 14.79
C PRO A 282 -12.01 -4.05 15.57
N ASP A 283 -12.13 -4.27 16.89
CA ASP A 283 -11.02 -4.26 17.85
C ASP A 283 -10.21 -2.95 17.90
N GLN A 284 -10.73 -1.85 17.30
CA GLN A 284 -10.06 -0.55 17.19
C GLN A 284 -8.63 -0.66 16.63
N ILE A 285 -8.39 -1.62 15.73
CA ILE A 285 -7.08 -1.79 15.09
C ILE A 285 -6.87 -0.65 14.10
N VAL A 286 -5.89 0.20 14.37
CA VAL A 286 -5.51 1.27 13.46
C VAL A 286 -4.80 0.65 12.26
N ARG A 287 -5.22 1.03 11.04
CA ARG A 287 -4.62 0.53 9.80
C ARG A 287 -3.80 1.59 9.06
N VAL A 288 -4.15 2.87 9.19
CA VAL A 288 -3.39 3.98 8.58
C VAL A 288 -2.03 4.18 9.23
N TYR A 289 -1.18 5.01 8.62
CA TYR A 289 0.07 5.42 9.25
C TYR A 289 -0.21 6.03 10.64
N PRO A 290 0.61 5.72 11.66
CA PRO A 290 1.84 4.92 11.61
C PRO A 290 1.64 3.41 11.90
N ALA A 291 0.43 2.93 12.16
CA ALA A 291 0.18 1.50 12.31
C ALA A 291 0.45 0.73 11.00
N SER A 292 0.08 1.34 9.86
CA SER A 292 0.36 0.89 8.50
C SER A 292 0.03 -0.59 8.26
N GLY A 293 -1.23 -0.97 8.48
CA GLY A 293 -1.74 -2.26 8.05
C GLY A 293 -1.83 -2.33 6.51
N GLY A 294 -1.70 -3.54 5.96
CA GLY A 294 -1.92 -3.78 4.55
C GLY A 294 -3.38 -3.59 4.17
N VAL A 295 -3.60 -2.90 3.04
CA VAL A 295 -4.93 -2.64 2.49
C VAL A 295 -4.97 -2.95 0.99
N ALA A 296 -6.10 -3.46 0.50
CA ALA A 296 -6.34 -3.61 -0.93
C ALA A 296 -7.84 -3.69 -1.24
N MET A 297 -8.24 -3.26 -2.44
CA MET A 297 -9.51 -3.68 -3.02
C MET A 297 -9.37 -5.11 -3.55
N LEU A 298 -10.31 -5.98 -3.19
CA LEU A 298 -10.40 -7.33 -3.74
C LEU A 298 -10.71 -7.29 -5.25
N PRO A 299 -10.37 -8.34 -6.01
CA PRO A 299 -10.60 -8.34 -7.45
C PRO A 299 -12.03 -8.06 -7.87
N LEU A 300 -12.19 -7.15 -8.84
CA LEU A 300 -13.46 -6.87 -9.49
C LEU A 300 -13.66 -7.87 -10.63
N THR A 301 -14.69 -8.69 -10.55
CA THR A 301 -14.86 -9.83 -11.48
C THR A 301 -16.30 -9.92 -11.98
N PRO A 302 -16.55 -10.57 -13.12
CA PRO A 302 -17.92 -10.88 -13.53
C PRO A 302 -18.69 -11.69 -12.48
N GLU A 303 -18.01 -12.59 -11.76
CA GLU A 303 -18.59 -13.49 -10.76
C GLU A 303 -19.15 -12.74 -9.54
N ASN A 304 -18.43 -11.73 -9.05
CA ASN A 304 -18.90 -10.88 -7.94
C ASN A 304 -19.59 -9.59 -8.43
N ASN A 305 -20.05 -9.56 -9.69
CA ASN A 305 -20.69 -8.40 -10.32
C ASN A 305 -19.88 -7.09 -10.20
N TYR A 306 -18.55 -7.22 -10.20
CA TYR A 306 -17.61 -6.11 -10.01
C TYR A 306 -17.86 -5.30 -8.72
N THR A 307 -18.42 -5.92 -7.68
CA THR A 307 -18.71 -5.27 -6.40
C THR A 307 -17.42 -4.98 -5.63
N PRO A 308 -17.11 -3.72 -5.29
CA PRO A 308 -15.90 -3.40 -4.53
C PRO A 308 -16.00 -3.84 -3.06
N THR A 309 -15.10 -4.72 -2.67
CA THR A 309 -14.86 -5.12 -1.28
C THR A 309 -13.42 -4.79 -0.94
N VAL A 310 -13.18 -4.16 0.21
CA VAL A 310 -11.82 -3.77 0.64
C VAL A 310 -11.39 -4.64 1.81
N ILE A 311 -10.18 -5.20 1.73
CA ILE A 311 -9.54 -5.96 2.80
C ILE A 311 -8.52 -5.09 3.54
N PHE A 312 -8.51 -5.21 4.87
CA PHE A 312 -7.53 -4.60 5.77
C PHE A 312 -6.91 -5.68 6.65
N CYS A 313 -5.58 -5.76 6.70
CA CYS A 313 -4.83 -6.73 7.49
C CYS A 313 -3.65 -6.06 8.20
N GLY A 314 -3.18 -6.57 9.34
CA GLY A 314 -2.01 -5.96 10.02
C GLY A 314 -2.30 -4.75 10.93
N GLY A 315 -1.34 -3.86 11.09
CA GLY A 315 -1.50 -2.67 11.95
C GLY A 315 -1.52 -2.99 13.43
N SER A 316 -1.98 -2.06 14.27
CA SER A 316 -1.85 -2.17 15.72
C SER A 316 -2.94 -1.40 16.46
N ASN A 317 -3.23 -1.84 17.68
CA ASN A 317 -4.04 -1.09 18.63
C ASN A 317 -3.12 -0.64 19.79
N MET A 318 -3.02 0.67 19.97
CA MET A 318 -2.38 1.30 21.12
C MET A 318 -3.34 2.33 21.71
N THR A 319 -3.20 2.61 23.00
CA THR A 319 -3.99 3.66 23.65
C THR A 319 -3.65 5.04 23.10
N ASP A 320 -4.57 5.99 23.25
CA ASP A 320 -4.35 7.38 22.82
C ASP A 320 -3.06 8.00 23.40
N PHE A 321 -2.70 7.66 24.64
CA PHE A 321 -1.44 8.08 25.26
C PHE A 321 -0.21 7.47 24.57
N GLN A 322 -0.25 6.17 24.25
CA GLN A 322 0.90 5.45 23.68
C GLN A 322 1.24 5.90 22.25
N TRP A 323 0.24 6.29 21.46
CA TRP A 323 0.48 6.95 20.17
C TRP A 323 1.30 8.24 20.31
N GLY A 324 1.33 8.84 21.50
CA GLY A 324 2.22 9.93 21.84
C GLY A 324 1.81 11.22 21.16
N ASN A 325 2.78 11.89 20.56
CA ASN A 325 2.61 13.22 20.00
C ASN A 325 3.32 13.36 18.66
N TYR A 326 3.35 14.59 18.17
CA TYR A 326 4.00 14.97 16.92
C TYR A 326 5.46 14.53 16.83
N SER A 327 6.14 14.39 17.96
CA SER A 327 7.56 14.05 18.02
C SER A 327 7.80 12.54 18.19
N TRP A 328 7.13 11.86 19.10
CA TRP A 328 7.45 10.45 19.30
C TRP A 328 6.31 9.70 19.94
N PRO A 329 6.25 8.38 19.72
CA PRO A 329 5.39 7.54 20.51
C PRO A 329 5.80 7.60 21.98
N PHE A 330 4.82 7.44 22.87
CA PHE A 330 5.05 7.32 24.31
C PHE A 330 5.20 5.86 24.75
N GLU A 331 5.37 4.97 23.77
CA GLU A 331 5.60 3.55 23.93
C GLU A 331 6.84 3.14 23.15
N ASP A 332 7.52 2.10 23.63
CA ASP A 332 8.58 1.45 22.85
C ASP A 332 7.92 0.58 21.77
N THR A 333 7.52 1.21 20.67
CA THR A 333 6.69 0.59 19.62
C THR A 333 7.28 -0.71 19.09
N TRP A 334 8.59 -0.85 18.99
CA TRP A 334 9.26 -2.10 18.58
C TRP A 334 8.96 -3.31 19.48
N ASN A 335 8.38 -3.12 20.67
CA ASN A 335 7.90 -4.19 21.54
C ASN A 335 6.40 -4.49 21.37
N VAL A 336 5.65 -3.63 20.66
CA VAL A 336 4.21 -3.78 20.42
C VAL A 336 3.99 -4.71 19.22
N PRO A 337 3.37 -5.89 19.39
CA PRO A 337 3.12 -6.79 18.27
C PRO A 337 2.06 -6.21 17.33
N ALA A 338 2.28 -6.35 16.03
CA ALA A 338 1.28 -6.05 15.02
C ALA A 338 0.19 -7.13 15.02
N SER A 339 -1.04 -6.73 14.73
CA SER A 339 -2.16 -7.65 14.58
C SER A 339 -1.97 -8.55 13.37
N ASN A 340 -2.43 -9.79 13.46
CA ASN A 340 -2.57 -10.69 12.30
C ASN A 340 -3.99 -10.66 11.71
N LYS A 341 -4.94 -9.98 12.36
CA LYS A 341 -6.34 -10.00 11.96
C LYS A 341 -6.59 -9.29 10.63
N CYS A 342 -7.49 -9.88 9.86
CA CYS A 342 -8.00 -9.32 8.62
C CYS A 342 -9.51 -9.04 8.70
N HIS A 343 -9.93 -7.90 8.14
CA HIS A 343 -11.34 -7.54 8.03
C HIS A 343 -11.64 -7.09 6.61
N THR A 344 -12.82 -7.44 6.10
CA THR A 344 -13.34 -6.95 4.82
C THR A 344 -14.56 -6.09 5.04
N ILE A 345 -14.78 -5.12 4.16
CA ILE A 345 -16.01 -4.31 4.11
C ILE A 345 -16.43 -4.11 2.66
N THR A 346 -17.72 -4.25 2.39
CA THR A 346 -18.35 -3.89 1.11
C THR A 346 -19.13 -2.60 1.32
N PRO A 347 -18.62 -1.43 0.89
CA PRO A 347 -19.23 -0.14 1.23
C PRO A 347 -20.57 0.11 0.53
N GLU A 348 -20.76 -0.49 -0.65
CA GLU A 348 -21.97 -0.37 -1.48
C GLU A 348 -22.45 -1.77 -1.90
N PRO A 349 -23.03 -2.57 -0.98
CA PRO A 349 -23.47 -3.93 -1.27
C PRO A 349 -24.61 -3.93 -2.29
N THR A 350 -24.47 -4.69 -3.36
CA THR A 350 -25.46 -4.78 -4.46
C THR A 350 -26.60 -5.74 -4.16
N ASP A 351 -26.47 -6.57 -3.13
CA ASP A 351 -27.45 -7.59 -2.71
C ASP A 351 -28.40 -7.09 -1.61
N GLY A 352 -28.27 -5.82 -1.18
CA GLY A 352 -29.07 -5.22 -0.12
C GLY A 352 -28.67 -5.64 1.29
N SER A 353 -27.52 -6.31 1.47
CA SER A 353 -26.96 -6.57 2.80
C SER A 353 -26.61 -5.26 3.53
N VAL A 354 -26.49 -5.36 4.86
CA VAL A 354 -26.05 -4.23 5.68
C VAL A 354 -24.54 -4.01 5.48
N VAL A 355 -24.11 -2.76 5.50
CA VAL A 355 -22.68 -2.44 5.45
C VAL A 355 -22.08 -2.76 6.82
N GLU A 356 -21.24 -3.78 6.89
CA GLU A 356 -20.53 -4.19 8.10
C GLU A 356 -19.12 -4.72 7.80
N TYR A 357 -18.25 -4.66 8.80
CA TYR A 357 -16.97 -5.35 8.73
C TYR A 357 -17.15 -6.84 8.98
N VAL A 358 -16.58 -7.66 8.10
CA VAL A 358 -16.57 -9.12 8.21
C VAL A 358 -15.15 -9.59 8.53
N GLU A 359 -14.99 -10.34 9.62
CA GLU A 359 -13.71 -10.96 9.99
C GLU A 359 -13.33 -12.05 8.98
N ASP A 360 -12.14 -11.89 8.40
CA ASP A 360 -11.54 -12.79 7.43
C ASP A 360 -10.54 -13.75 8.11
N ASP A 361 -9.82 -14.56 7.33
CA ASP A 361 -8.74 -15.39 7.84
C ASP A 361 -7.57 -14.52 8.35
N ASP A 362 -7.07 -14.86 9.52
CA ASP A 362 -5.84 -14.28 10.07
C ASP A 362 -4.65 -14.49 9.12
N MET A 363 -3.81 -13.46 9.00
CA MET A 363 -2.49 -13.60 8.39
C MET A 363 -1.65 -14.63 9.13
N ILE A 364 -0.75 -15.29 8.40
CA ILE A 364 0.21 -16.27 8.96
C ILE A 364 1.10 -15.64 10.04
N VAL A 365 1.46 -14.36 9.85
CA VAL A 365 2.26 -13.56 10.79
C VAL A 365 1.62 -12.17 10.89
N GLY A 366 1.50 -11.62 12.11
CA GLY A 366 1.11 -10.23 12.30
C GLY A 366 2.09 -9.27 11.61
N ARG A 367 1.60 -8.18 11.03
CA ARG A 367 2.43 -7.33 10.16
C ARG A 367 2.04 -5.85 10.23
N THR A 368 2.97 -4.99 10.64
CA THR A 368 2.96 -3.55 10.31
C THR A 368 3.74 -3.34 9.03
N MET A 369 3.41 -2.31 8.25
CA MET A 369 4.00 -1.98 6.95
C MET A 369 3.93 -3.15 5.94
N GLY A 370 2.90 -3.98 6.05
CA GLY A 370 2.62 -5.02 5.07
C GLY A 370 1.99 -4.42 3.83
N GLN A 371 2.55 -4.72 2.66
CA GLN A 371 2.10 -4.14 1.40
C GLN A 371 1.46 -5.19 0.50
N PHE A 372 0.20 -4.98 0.12
CA PHE A 372 -0.51 -5.84 -0.81
C PHE A 372 -0.23 -5.49 -2.27
N ILE A 373 0.20 -6.48 -3.05
CA ILE A 373 0.37 -6.41 -4.51
C ILE A 373 -0.68 -7.30 -5.16
N ALA A 374 -1.55 -6.72 -5.98
CA ALA A 374 -2.51 -7.48 -6.77
C ALA A 374 -1.79 -8.23 -7.91
N LEU A 375 -2.00 -9.56 -8.01
CA LEU A 375 -1.38 -10.40 -9.02
C LEU A 375 -2.36 -10.77 -10.15
N PRO A 376 -1.90 -11.02 -11.38
CA PRO A 376 -2.82 -11.29 -12.50
C PRO A 376 -3.59 -12.61 -12.43
N ASP A 377 -3.26 -13.49 -11.48
CA ASP A 377 -4.05 -14.68 -11.13
C ASP A 377 -5.18 -14.36 -10.14
N GLN A 378 -5.40 -13.08 -9.84
CA GLN A 378 -6.42 -12.54 -8.95
C GLN A 378 -6.21 -12.90 -7.47
N THR A 379 -4.99 -13.29 -7.10
CA THR A 379 -4.54 -13.35 -5.70
C THR A 379 -3.86 -12.04 -5.29
N LEU A 380 -3.66 -11.86 -3.98
CA LEU A 380 -2.94 -10.72 -3.43
C LEU A 380 -1.68 -11.21 -2.71
N LEU A 381 -0.51 -10.75 -3.13
CA LEU A 381 0.75 -10.99 -2.43
C LEU A 381 0.92 -9.96 -1.33
N ILE A 382 1.31 -10.36 -0.12
CA ILE A 382 1.78 -9.44 0.92
C ILE A 382 3.28 -9.57 1.11
N VAL A 383 3.98 -8.44 1.05
CA VAL A 383 5.44 -8.30 1.25
C VAL A 383 5.72 -7.18 2.25
N ASN A 384 7.00 -6.99 2.59
CA ASN A 384 7.50 -5.91 3.45
C ASN A 384 6.96 -5.92 4.89
N GLY A 385 7.56 -5.13 5.77
CA GLY A 385 7.07 -4.90 7.11
C GLY A 385 7.70 -5.73 8.23
N GLY A 386 7.25 -5.46 9.44
CA GLY A 386 7.73 -6.06 10.68
C GLY A 386 6.59 -6.67 11.49
N ALA A 387 6.92 -7.69 12.30
CA ALA A 387 5.95 -8.29 13.21
C ALA A 387 5.64 -7.39 14.41
N ASN A 388 6.50 -6.39 14.69
CA ASN A 388 6.34 -5.46 15.79
C ASN A 388 6.56 -4.01 15.36
N GLY A 389 5.82 -3.12 16.01
CA GLY A 389 5.98 -1.67 15.94
C GLY A 389 5.16 -0.98 14.88
N THR A 390 5.65 0.20 14.49
CA THR A 390 4.94 1.15 13.63
C THR A 390 5.87 1.64 12.53
N ALA A 391 5.28 2.14 11.45
CA ALA A 391 5.96 2.98 10.49
C ALA A 391 6.50 4.26 11.15
N GLY A 392 7.49 4.87 10.50
CA GLY A 392 8.18 6.05 10.98
C GLY A 392 9.57 5.74 11.54
N TYR A 393 10.25 6.80 11.91
CA TYR A 393 11.51 6.77 12.64
C TYR A 393 11.49 7.80 13.76
N SER A 394 12.28 7.58 14.81
CA SER A 394 12.54 8.58 15.85
C SER A 394 13.86 8.29 16.55
N THR A 395 14.51 9.33 17.05
CA THR A 395 15.74 9.20 17.85
C THR A 395 15.48 8.70 19.27
N ARG A 396 14.22 8.71 19.72
CA ARG A 396 13.79 8.25 21.04
C ARG A 396 12.29 7.93 21.08
N THR A 397 11.88 7.33 22.17
CA THR A 397 10.47 7.30 22.63
C THR A 397 10.38 8.05 23.96
N LEU A 398 9.19 8.15 24.56
CA LEU A 398 9.09 8.65 25.94
C LEU A 398 9.87 7.76 26.93
N ASN A 399 9.92 6.45 26.69
CA ASN A 399 10.49 5.46 27.61
C ASN A 399 11.99 5.26 27.39
N THR A 400 12.47 5.42 26.16
CA THR A 400 13.83 5.06 25.76
C THR A 400 14.51 6.18 24.98
N LEU A 401 15.57 6.75 25.55
CA LEU A 401 16.37 7.82 24.93
C LEU A 401 17.33 7.34 23.84
N ASN A 402 17.69 6.05 23.84
CA ASN A 402 18.59 5.44 22.86
C ASN A 402 17.99 4.11 22.39
N PRO A 403 17.18 4.11 21.32
CA PRO A 403 16.51 2.90 20.87
C PRO A 403 17.50 1.82 20.39
N PRO A 404 17.18 0.53 20.59
CA PRO A 404 18.10 -0.57 20.26
C PRO A 404 18.24 -0.85 18.76
N TYR A 405 17.34 -0.32 17.92
CA TYR A 405 17.27 -0.58 16.48
C TYR A 405 17.60 0.68 15.64
N GLY A 406 18.47 1.54 16.16
CA GLY A 406 18.72 2.85 15.55
C GLY A 406 17.51 3.76 15.69
N MET A 407 17.06 4.38 14.60
CA MET A 407 15.87 5.24 14.64
C MET A 407 14.58 4.50 14.30
N SER A 408 14.62 3.20 13.98
CA SER A 408 13.41 2.47 13.58
C SER A 408 12.42 2.34 14.73
N LEU A 409 11.15 2.65 14.44
CA LEU A 409 10.01 2.40 15.34
C LEU A 409 9.40 1.00 15.16
N ALA A 410 10.05 0.14 14.37
CA ALA A 410 9.63 -1.24 14.12
C ALA A 410 10.77 -2.23 14.37
N ALA A 411 10.39 -3.49 14.57
CA ALA A 411 11.33 -4.60 14.73
C ALA A 411 10.74 -5.90 14.18
N ALA A 412 11.54 -6.97 14.27
CA ALA A 412 11.23 -8.31 13.75
C ALA A 412 10.76 -8.28 12.28
N PRO A 413 11.63 -7.88 11.32
CA PRO A 413 11.28 -7.85 9.90
C PRO A 413 10.74 -9.20 9.42
N VAL A 414 9.63 -9.17 8.67
CA VAL A 414 8.99 -10.38 8.14
C VAL A 414 9.38 -10.54 6.67
N GLY A 415 10.53 -11.17 6.45
CA GLY A 415 11.12 -11.34 5.11
C GLY A 415 10.44 -12.38 4.22
N GLN A 416 9.59 -13.25 4.78
CA GLN A 416 8.85 -14.24 3.98
C GLN A 416 7.54 -13.62 3.47
N PRO A 417 7.30 -13.62 2.15
CA PRO A 417 6.00 -13.23 1.60
C PRO A 417 4.90 -14.20 1.99
N ALA A 418 3.65 -13.78 1.82
CA ALA A 418 2.49 -14.67 1.84
C ALA A 418 1.51 -14.27 0.74
N ILE A 419 0.73 -15.22 0.25
CA ILE A 419 -0.32 -15.01 -0.74
C ILE A 419 -1.68 -15.17 -0.08
N TYR A 420 -2.58 -14.25 -0.41
CA TYR A 420 -3.99 -14.29 -0.04
C TYR A 420 -4.82 -14.60 -1.28
N ASN A 421 -5.59 -15.68 -1.22
CA ASN A 421 -6.52 -16.08 -2.27
C ASN A 421 -7.96 -15.82 -1.80
N PRO A 422 -8.63 -14.75 -2.30
CA PRO A 422 -10.00 -14.43 -1.88
C PRO A 422 -11.03 -15.50 -2.27
N ARG A 423 -10.73 -16.32 -3.29
CA ARG A 423 -11.61 -17.41 -3.76
C ARG A 423 -11.44 -18.72 -2.97
N ALA A 424 -10.39 -18.83 -2.15
CA ALA A 424 -10.23 -20.01 -1.32
C ALA A 424 -11.28 -20.04 -0.20
N PRO A 425 -11.72 -21.23 0.24
CA PRO A 425 -12.60 -21.36 1.40
C PRO A 425 -12.01 -20.69 2.64
N LYS A 426 -12.87 -20.09 3.48
CA LYS A 426 -12.49 -19.57 4.80
C LYS A 426 -11.74 -20.65 5.60
N GLY A 427 -10.64 -20.27 6.23
CA GLY A 427 -9.66 -21.13 6.89
C GLY A 427 -8.49 -21.57 6.00
N SER A 428 -8.46 -21.18 4.72
CA SER A 428 -7.44 -21.60 3.75
C SER A 428 -7.00 -20.50 2.78
N ARG A 429 -7.33 -19.24 3.08
CA ARG A 429 -7.05 -18.12 2.16
C ARG A 429 -5.58 -17.70 2.15
N TRP A 430 -4.83 -17.97 3.20
CA TRP A 430 -3.42 -17.61 3.31
C TRP A 430 -2.48 -18.79 3.06
N SER A 431 -1.40 -18.54 2.32
CA SER A 431 -0.28 -19.49 2.16
C SER A 431 1.05 -18.77 1.97
N ASN A 432 2.12 -19.32 2.54
CA ASN A 432 3.51 -18.96 2.24
C ASN A 432 4.29 -20.20 1.76
N ALA A 433 3.58 -21.26 1.37
CA ALA A 433 4.19 -22.53 1.00
C ALA A 433 5.06 -22.37 -0.26
N GLY A 434 6.31 -22.80 -0.16
CA GLY A 434 7.28 -22.70 -1.25
C GLY A 434 7.92 -21.32 -1.43
N PHE A 435 7.63 -20.35 -0.54
CA PHE A 435 8.27 -19.03 -0.59
C PHE A 435 9.53 -18.97 0.27
N ASP A 436 10.62 -18.48 -0.33
CA ASP A 436 11.86 -18.15 0.36
C ASP A 436 11.67 -16.91 1.25
N THR A 437 12.62 -16.68 2.14
CA THR A 437 12.64 -15.50 3.03
C THR A 437 13.72 -14.54 2.55
N SER A 438 13.37 -13.28 2.29
CA SER A 438 14.37 -12.26 2.00
C SER A 438 15.25 -12.01 3.23
N SER A 439 16.53 -11.77 2.99
CA SER A 439 17.48 -11.37 4.03
C SER A 439 17.51 -9.86 4.29
N ILE A 440 16.81 -9.07 3.47
CA ILE A 440 16.76 -7.62 3.56
C ILE A 440 15.56 -7.19 4.40
N ALA A 441 15.80 -6.40 5.44
CA ALA A 441 14.75 -5.84 6.28
C ALA A 441 14.01 -4.71 5.55
N ARG A 442 12.90 -5.04 4.88
CA ARG A 442 12.02 -4.08 4.20
C ARG A 442 11.04 -3.45 5.20
N LEU A 443 11.48 -2.48 6.00
CA LEU A 443 10.65 -1.79 7.00
C LEU A 443 10.17 -0.44 6.44
N TYR A 444 10.17 0.61 7.25
CA TYR A 444 9.75 1.95 6.84
C TYR A 444 10.51 2.40 5.58
N HIS A 445 9.80 3.09 4.68
CA HIS A 445 10.28 3.49 3.34
C HIS A 445 10.73 2.34 2.42
N SER A 446 10.17 1.14 2.58
CA SER A 446 10.19 0.13 1.51
C SER A 446 8.97 0.26 0.61
N SER A 447 9.15 -0.09 -0.66
CA SER A 447 8.08 -0.13 -1.68
C SER A 447 8.15 -1.43 -2.48
N ALA A 448 7.03 -1.84 -3.03
CA ALA A 448 6.93 -2.96 -3.95
C ALA A 448 5.89 -2.70 -5.04
N ILE A 449 6.13 -3.24 -6.25
CA ILE A 449 5.23 -3.07 -7.39
C ILE A 449 5.25 -4.29 -8.32
N LEU A 450 4.10 -4.60 -8.92
CA LEU A 450 3.99 -5.62 -9.97
C LEU A 450 4.69 -5.15 -11.26
N LEU A 451 5.50 -6.03 -11.86
CA LEU A 451 6.17 -5.81 -13.13
C LEU A 451 5.39 -6.41 -14.32
N PRO A 452 5.69 -5.98 -15.56
CA PRO A 452 5.04 -6.45 -16.78
C PRO A 452 5.18 -7.95 -17.07
N ASP A 453 6.22 -8.60 -16.55
CA ASP A 453 6.38 -10.05 -16.63
C ASP A 453 5.64 -10.79 -15.49
N ALA A 454 4.82 -10.08 -14.71
CA ALA A 454 4.15 -10.56 -13.50
C ALA A 454 5.08 -10.89 -12.31
N SER A 455 6.38 -10.60 -12.36
CA SER A 455 7.20 -10.61 -11.13
C SER A 455 6.91 -9.37 -10.26
N VAL A 456 7.46 -9.32 -9.05
CA VAL A 456 7.28 -8.18 -8.13
C VAL A 456 8.62 -7.57 -7.78
N LEU A 457 8.83 -6.30 -8.14
CA LEU A 457 10.00 -5.53 -7.72
C LEU A 457 9.79 -5.05 -6.28
N ILE A 458 10.79 -5.21 -5.43
CA ILE A 458 10.79 -4.80 -4.03
C ILE A 458 12.08 -4.02 -3.77
N ALA A 459 11.98 -2.81 -3.25
CA ALA A 459 13.13 -1.96 -3.02
C ALA A 459 12.97 -1.04 -1.80
N GLY A 460 14.04 -0.34 -1.47
CA GLY A 460 14.13 0.49 -0.28
C GLY A 460 14.33 -0.30 1.00
N SER A 461 14.85 0.39 2.00
CA SER A 461 14.17 0.64 3.26
C SER A 461 14.99 1.74 3.90
N ASN A 462 14.35 2.71 4.54
CA ASN A 462 15.06 3.80 5.18
C ASN A 462 14.35 4.27 6.45
N PRO A 463 14.46 3.53 7.56
CA PRO A 463 13.92 3.95 8.85
C PRO A 463 14.87 4.94 9.57
N ASN A 464 15.54 5.83 8.85
CA ASN A 464 16.52 6.78 9.38
C ASN A 464 16.18 8.20 8.96
N VAL A 465 16.63 9.21 9.70
CA VAL A 465 16.40 10.63 9.37
C VAL A 465 17.15 11.07 8.09
N ASP A 466 18.35 10.55 7.89
CA ASP A 466 19.25 10.76 6.75
C ASP A 466 19.95 9.41 6.47
N VAL A 467 20.74 9.34 5.39
CA VAL A 467 21.42 8.12 4.95
C VAL A 467 22.27 7.53 6.08
N ASN A 468 21.94 6.30 6.48
CA ASN A 468 22.74 5.54 7.42
C ASN A 468 22.82 4.06 7.00
N THR A 469 23.96 3.68 6.47
CA THR A 469 24.22 2.32 5.97
C THR A 469 24.88 1.40 7.01
N THR A 470 25.07 1.88 8.25
CA THR A 470 25.85 1.18 9.30
C THR A 470 25.03 0.79 10.53
N THR A 471 23.77 1.24 10.61
CA THR A 471 22.84 0.91 11.68
C THR A 471 22.22 -0.48 11.51
N VAL A 472 21.45 -0.94 12.51
CA VAL A 472 20.79 -2.26 12.52
C VAL A 472 19.82 -2.43 11.34
N PHE A 473 19.04 -1.39 11.04
CA PHE A 473 18.16 -1.34 9.87
C PHE A 473 18.62 -0.20 8.94
N PRO A 474 19.57 -0.50 8.02
CA PRO A 474 20.24 0.53 7.23
C PRO A 474 19.36 1.07 6.10
N THR A 475 19.69 2.29 5.66
CA THR A 475 19.26 2.80 4.35
C THR A 475 19.69 1.82 3.27
N THR A 476 18.73 1.29 2.50
CA THR A 476 18.95 0.21 1.54
C THR A 476 18.56 0.62 0.12
N TYR A 477 19.54 0.60 -0.78
CA TYR A 477 19.36 0.84 -2.22
C TYR A 477 19.29 -0.44 -3.05
N GLN A 478 19.57 -1.60 -2.45
CA GLN A 478 19.47 -2.88 -3.13
C GLN A 478 18.00 -3.23 -3.36
N ALA A 479 17.64 -3.51 -4.60
CA ALA A 479 16.35 -4.07 -4.97
C ALA A 479 16.40 -5.61 -5.01
N GLU A 480 15.25 -6.23 -4.88
CA GLU A 480 15.02 -7.64 -5.14
C GLU A 480 13.83 -7.80 -6.08
N VAL A 481 13.85 -8.84 -6.91
CA VAL A 481 12.68 -9.25 -7.70
C VAL A 481 12.17 -10.56 -7.14
N PHE A 482 10.93 -10.56 -6.67
CA PHE A 482 10.25 -11.77 -6.22
C PHE A 482 9.48 -12.41 -7.37
N TYR A 483 9.61 -13.73 -7.51
CA TYR A 483 8.95 -14.53 -8.53
C TYR A 483 7.84 -15.38 -7.92
N PRO A 484 6.54 -15.04 -8.07
CA PRO A 484 5.44 -15.83 -7.50
C PRO A 484 5.36 -17.27 -8.02
N SER A 485 4.54 -18.11 -7.37
CA SER A 485 4.46 -19.56 -7.65
C SER A 485 4.21 -19.93 -9.10
N TYR A 486 3.49 -19.10 -9.87
CA TYR A 486 3.23 -19.38 -11.29
C TYR A 486 4.47 -19.34 -12.18
N PHE A 487 5.60 -18.82 -11.71
CA PHE A 487 6.89 -18.96 -12.41
C PHE A 487 7.42 -20.41 -12.40
N ALA A 488 6.77 -21.33 -11.69
CA ALA A 488 7.07 -22.76 -11.76
C ALA A 488 6.56 -23.40 -13.06
N ALA A 489 5.73 -22.69 -13.83
CA ALA A 489 5.25 -23.15 -15.12
C ALA A 489 6.38 -23.24 -16.15
N THR A 490 6.53 -24.40 -16.80
CA THR A 490 7.46 -24.60 -17.91
C THR A 490 7.07 -23.81 -19.15
N ASN A 491 5.79 -23.45 -19.27
CA ASN A 491 5.25 -22.67 -20.36
C ASN A 491 4.34 -21.58 -19.81
N ARG A 492 4.64 -20.32 -20.12
CA ARG A 492 3.79 -19.18 -19.80
C ARG A 492 2.99 -18.76 -21.03
N PRO A 493 1.71 -18.37 -20.88
CA PRO A 493 0.89 -17.99 -22.01
C PRO A 493 1.44 -16.80 -22.78
N THR A 494 1.31 -16.85 -24.11
CA THR A 494 1.46 -15.71 -25.00
C THR A 494 0.12 -15.44 -25.66
N PHE A 495 -0.12 -14.21 -26.10
CA PHE A 495 -1.35 -13.87 -26.82
C PHE A 495 -1.11 -12.70 -27.78
N THR A 496 -2.04 -12.50 -28.72
CA THR A 496 -2.05 -11.35 -29.64
C THR A 496 -3.46 -10.73 -29.71
N GLY A 497 -3.57 -9.55 -30.30
CA GLY A 497 -4.85 -8.85 -30.49
C GLY A 497 -5.20 -7.82 -29.41
N ALA A 498 -4.30 -7.58 -28.44
CA ALA A 498 -4.53 -6.56 -27.41
C ALA A 498 -4.78 -5.18 -28.03
N PRO A 499 -5.89 -4.51 -27.70
CA PRO A 499 -6.10 -3.14 -28.13
C PRO A 499 -5.16 -2.20 -27.36
N LYS A 500 -4.85 -1.03 -27.93
CA LYS A 500 -4.10 0.02 -27.22
C LYS A 500 -4.96 0.79 -26.22
N THR A 501 -6.27 0.82 -26.45
CA THR A 501 -7.22 1.57 -25.65
C THR A 501 -8.46 0.73 -25.38
N LEU A 502 -8.99 0.81 -24.18
CA LEU A 502 -10.24 0.17 -23.76
C LEU A 502 -11.27 1.23 -23.34
N SER A 503 -12.53 0.99 -23.67
CA SER A 503 -13.64 1.88 -23.36
C SER A 503 -14.50 1.35 -22.20
N TYR A 504 -15.46 2.16 -21.75
CA TYR A 504 -16.49 1.74 -20.79
C TYR A 504 -17.74 1.31 -21.56
N GLY A 505 -17.93 0.00 -21.71
CA GLY A 505 -18.87 -0.59 -22.65
C GLY A 505 -18.44 -0.41 -24.11
N GLY A 506 -19.29 -0.82 -25.05
CA GLY A 506 -19.02 -0.78 -26.50
C GLY A 506 -18.73 -2.17 -27.08
N ASN A 507 -18.23 -2.20 -28.32
CA ASN A 507 -17.96 -3.44 -29.04
C ASN A 507 -16.86 -4.27 -28.36
N SER A 508 -17.06 -5.59 -28.30
CA SER A 508 -16.04 -6.54 -27.88
C SER A 508 -14.85 -6.56 -28.83
N PHE A 509 -13.74 -7.12 -28.38
CA PHE A 509 -12.54 -7.37 -29.17
C PHE A 509 -12.06 -8.80 -28.97
N ASP A 510 -11.27 -9.30 -29.92
CA ASP A 510 -10.77 -10.67 -29.87
C ASP A 510 -9.29 -10.70 -29.48
N LEU A 511 -8.93 -11.63 -28.60
CA LEU A 511 -7.55 -12.02 -28.33
C LEU A 511 -7.30 -13.43 -28.85
N THR A 512 -6.12 -13.69 -29.38
CA THR A 512 -5.73 -15.05 -29.82
C THR A 512 -4.66 -15.61 -28.89
N VAL A 513 -4.95 -16.76 -28.28
CA VAL A 513 -4.00 -17.58 -27.54
C VAL A 513 -3.57 -18.74 -28.45
N PRO A 514 -2.33 -18.75 -28.98
CA PRO A 514 -1.88 -19.81 -29.89
C PRO A 514 -1.78 -21.15 -29.14
N SER A 515 -1.85 -22.27 -29.87
CA SER A 515 -1.75 -23.60 -29.26
C SER A 515 -0.44 -23.82 -28.50
N SER A 516 0.64 -23.13 -28.86
CA SER A 516 1.93 -23.17 -28.16
C SER A 516 1.93 -22.47 -26.80
N ALA A 517 0.91 -21.64 -26.48
CA ALA A 517 0.83 -20.87 -25.24
C ALA A 517 0.34 -21.71 -24.04
N TYR A 518 -0.10 -22.94 -24.26
CA TYR A 518 -0.56 -23.83 -23.20
C TYR A 518 -0.36 -25.30 -23.60
N SER A 519 -0.56 -26.20 -22.64
CA SER A 519 -0.45 -27.65 -22.84
C SER A 519 -1.74 -28.35 -22.41
N GLY A 520 -2.04 -29.50 -23.00
CA GLY A 520 -3.22 -30.29 -22.63
C GLY A 520 -4.48 -29.90 -23.41
N SER A 521 -5.65 -30.23 -22.86
CA SER A 521 -6.96 -30.01 -23.50
C SER A 521 -7.19 -28.53 -23.82
N ALA A 522 -7.49 -28.21 -25.08
CA ALA A 522 -7.82 -26.85 -25.50
C ALA A 522 -9.09 -26.32 -24.83
N ASN A 523 -10.08 -27.19 -24.65
CA ASN A 523 -11.31 -26.85 -23.97
C ASN A 523 -11.07 -26.49 -22.50
N ASP A 524 -10.27 -27.28 -21.77
CA ASP A 524 -10.01 -27.02 -20.35
C ASP A 524 -9.12 -25.79 -20.16
N ALA A 525 -8.19 -25.53 -21.08
CA ALA A 525 -7.42 -24.30 -21.09
C ALA A 525 -8.33 -23.09 -21.32
N ALA A 526 -9.22 -23.15 -22.31
CA ALA A 526 -10.16 -22.07 -22.62
C ALA A 526 -11.13 -21.79 -21.45
N ASP A 527 -11.68 -22.83 -20.83
CA ASP A 527 -12.57 -22.71 -19.65
C ASP A 527 -11.88 -22.03 -18.45
N ASN A 528 -10.56 -22.21 -18.33
CA ASN A 528 -9.76 -21.64 -17.25
C ASN A 528 -8.95 -20.42 -17.68
N THR A 529 -9.31 -19.77 -18.79
CA THR A 529 -8.64 -18.56 -19.26
C THR A 529 -9.40 -17.33 -18.81
N THR A 530 -8.68 -16.37 -18.22
CA THR A 530 -9.22 -15.05 -17.85
C THR A 530 -8.39 -13.93 -18.46
N VAL A 531 -9.06 -12.83 -18.79
CA VAL A 531 -8.39 -11.58 -19.21
C VAL A 531 -8.49 -10.60 -18.05
N VAL A 532 -7.34 -10.13 -17.57
CA VAL A 532 -7.25 -9.36 -16.32
C VAL A 532 -6.50 -8.06 -16.56
N LEU A 533 -7.12 -6.95 -16.16
CA LEU A 533 -6.49 -5.64 -16.06
C LEU A 533 -5.90 -5.48 -14.66
N VAL A 534 -4.65 -5.06 -14.59
CA VAL A 534 -3.98 -4.70 -13.33
C VAL A 534 -3.40 -3.31 -13.45
N ARG A 535 -3.68 -2.47 -12.46
CA ARG A 535 -3.00 -1.20 -12.23
C ARG A 535 -2.28 -1.28 -10.89
N GLY A 536 -0.95 -1.14 -10.90
CA GLY A 536 -0.11 -1.24 -9.70
C GLY A 536 -0.29 -0.07 -8.72
N GLY A 537 -0.71 1.10 -9.21
CA GLY A 537 -0.88 2.31 -8.40
C GLY A 537 0.44 3.05 -8.14
N TRP A 538 0.39 4.00 -7.21
CA TRP A 538 1.56 4.71 -6.66
C TRP A 538 1.92 4.10 -5.30
N THR A 539 3.08 3.44 -5.21
CA THR A 539 3.52 2.80 -3.96
C THR A 539 4.28 3.79 -3.08
N THR A 540 3.94 3.83 -1.80
CA THR A 540 4.70 4.53 -0.75
C THR A 540 4.20 4.05 0.61
N HIS A 541 5.05 4.07 1.66
CA HIS A 541 4.62 3.87 3.07
C HIS A 541 3.70 2.64 3.30
N ALA A 542 4.02 1.52 2.63
CA ALA A 542 3.30 0.24 2.66
C ALA A 542 1.89 0.21 2.05
N MET A 543 1.57 1.16 1.17
CA MET A 543 0.30 1.19 0.43
C MET A 543 0.50 1.51 -1.05
N ASN A 544 -0.52 1.19 -1.85
CA ASN A 544 -0.56 1.45 -3.29
C ASN A 544 -1.80 2.29 -3.63
N MET A 545 -1.63 3.60 -3.75
CA MET A 545 -2.74 4.50 -4.09
C MET A 545 -3.20 4.23 -5.52
N GLY A 546 -4.51 4.05 -5.72
CA GLY A 546 -5.10 3.75 -7.03
C GLY A 546 -4.84 2.33 -7.57
N GLN A 547 -4.27 1.40 -6.78
CA GLN A 547 -4.13 0.01 -7.21
C GLN A 547 -5.51 -0.65 -7.42
N ARG A 548 -5.70 -1.27 -8.59
CA ARG A 548 -6.94 -2.01 -8.92
C ARG A 548 -6.64 -3.21 -9.80
N ILE A 549 -7.48 -4.24 -9.65
CA ILE A 549 -7.48 -5.42 -10.51
C ILE A 549 -8.91 -5.74 -10.94
N MET A 550 -9.11 -5.93 -12.25
CA MET A 550 -10.40 -6.21 -12.85
C MET A 550 -10.29 -7.35 -13.87
N GLN A 551 -11.09 -8.39 -13.71
CA GLN A 551 -11.28 -9.40 -14.76
C GLN A 551 -12.30 -8.89 -15.78
N LEU A 552 -11.94 -8.85 -17.06
CA LEU A 552 -12.90 -8.58 -18.14
C LEU A 552 -13.74 -9.81 -18.43
N ASN A 553 -15.04 -9.60 -18.67
CA ASN A 553 -15.92 -10.68 -19.13
C ASN A 553 -15.44 -11.18 -20.49
N ASN A 554 -15.34 -12.50 -20.65
CA ASN A 554 -14.92 -13.11 -21.90
C ASN A 554 -15.60 -14.45 -22.15
N THR A 555 -15.79 -14.78 -23.41
CA THR A 555 -16.14 -16.12 -23.91
C THR A 555 -15.07 -16.57 -24.90
N TYR A 556 -15.16 -17.76 -25.48
CA TYR A 556 -14.10 -18.27 -26.34
C TYR A 556 -14.57 -19.13 -27.51
N THR A 557 -13.72 -19.28 -28.52
CA THR A 557 -13.84 -20.29 -29.57
C THR A 557 -12.55 -21.11 -29.64
N VAL A 558 -12.66 -22.44 -29.47
CA VAL A 558 -11.54 -23.36 -29.69
C VAL A 558 -11.45 -23.69 -31.18
N ASN A 559 -10.30 -23.40 -31.78
CA ASN A 559 -10.04 -23.61 -33.21
C ASN A 559 -9.42 -24.99 -33.46
N SER A 560 -9.54 -25.49 -34.70
CA SER A 560 -9.05 -26.81 -35.09
C SER A 560 -7.52 -26.97 -35.04
N ASP A 561 -6.77 -25.87 -35.04
CA ASP A 561 -5.31 -25.84 -34.88
C ASP A 561 -4.86 -25.77 -33.40
N GLY A 562 -5.81 -25.78 -32.46
CA GLY A 562 -5.57 -25.64 -31.03
C GLY A 562 -5.35 -24.21 -30.56
N SER A 563 -5.46 -23.20 -31.41
CA SER A 563 -5.57 -21.83 -30.91
C SER A 563 -6.93 -21.61 -30.24
N ILE A 564 -6.97 -20.67 -29.29
CA ILE A 564 -8.18 -20.22 -28.61
C ILE A 564 -8.38 -18.76 -28.98
N THR A 565 -9.52 -18.43 -29.56
CA THR A 565 -9.97 -17.05 -29.74
C THR A 565 -10.80 -16.66 -28.52
N LEU A 566 -10.35 -15.69 -27.73
CA LEU A 566 -11.12 -15.11 -26.62
C LEU A 566 -11.92 -13.93 -27.15
N HIS A 567 -13.23 -13.92 -26.95
CA HIS A 567 -14.10 -12.78 -27.22
C HIS A 567 -14.27 -11.99 -25.93
N VAL A 568 -13.67 -10.81 -25.86
CA VAL A 568 -13.51 -10.04 -24.61
C VAL A 568 -14.38 -8.79 -24.66
N ALA A 569 -15.18 -8.60 -23.61
CA ALA A 569 -15.95 -7.38 -23.45
C ALA A 569 -15.03 -6.21 -23.08
N GLN A 570 -15.48 -5.00 -23.41
CA GLN A 570 -14.93 -3.78 -22.81
C GLN A 570 -15.21 -3.75 -21.30
N LEU A 571 -14.65 -2.76 -20.59
CA LEU A 571 -14.95 -2.58 -19.17
C LEU A 571 -16.45 -2.38 -18.96
N PRO A 572 -17.00 -2.67 -17.76
CA PRO A 572 -18.37 -2.28 -17.44
C PRO A 572 -18.59 -0.78 -17.71
N PRO A 573 -19.82 -0.36 -18.08
CA PRO A 573 -20.12 1.03 -18.44
C PRO A 573 -20.21 1.96 -17.23
N ASN A 574 -19.18 1.92 -16.37
CA ASN A 574 -19.03 2.74 -15.19
C ASN A 574 -17.53 3.04 -14.96
N PRO A 575 -17.07 4.27 -15.23
CA PRO A 575 -15.68 4.64 -15.05
C PRO A 575 -15.21 4.71 -13.60
N ASN A 576 -16.12 4.69 -12.63
CA ASN A 576 -15.75 4.67 -11.21
C ASN A 576 -15.22 3.30 -10.75
N LEU A 577 -15.53 2.22 -11.48
CA LEU A 577 -15.03 0.89 -11.16
C LEU A 577 -13.53 0.74 -11.46
N PHE A 578 -13.06 1.41 -12.51
CA PHE A 578 -11.66 1.38 -12.92
C PHE A 578 -11.36 2.67 -13.68
N GLN A 579 -10.74 3.63 -13.00
CA GLN A 579 -10.58 5.01 -13.48
C GLN A 579 -9.77 5.11 -14.78
N PRO A 580 -9.96 6.17 -15.59
CA PRO A 580 -9.22 6.35 -16.83
C PRO A 580 -7.71 6.51 -16.59
N GLY A 581 -6.90 5.99 -17.50
CA GLY A 581 -5.43 6.01 -17.38
C GLY A 581 -4.77 4.66 -17.66
N PRO A 582 -3.46 4.54 -17.43
CA PRO A 582 -2.67 3.38 -17.82
C PRO A 582 -3.02 2.13 -17.00
N ALA A 583 -2.92 0.96 -17.64
CA ALA A 583 -3.04 -0.35 -17.02
C ALA A 583 -2.27 -1.42 -17.80
N MET A 584 -2.02 -2.55 -17.16
CA MET A 584 -1.51 -3.76 -17.78
C MET A 584 -2.66 -4.73 -18.06
N LEU A 585 -2.72 -5.28 -19.27
CA LEU A 585 -3.63 -6.37 -19.64
C LEU A 585 -2.85 -7.69 -19.68
N PHE A 586 -3.32 -8.67 -18.91
CA PHE A 586 -2.79 -10.03 -18.87
C PHE A 586 -3.82 -11.02 -19.40
N VAL A 587 -3.34 -12.08 -20.04
CA VAL A 587 -4.11 -13.31 -20.26
C VAL A 587 -3.56 -14.36 -19.31
N THR A 588 -4.41 -14.82 -18.40
CA THR A 588 -4.07 -15.83 -17.39
C THR A 588 -4.76 -17.14 -17.73
N VAL A 589 -3.99 -18.18 -18.02
CA VAL A 589 -4.50 -19.53 -18.36
C VAL A 589 -4.23 -20.44 -17.17
N ALA A 590 -5.29 -20.96 -16.54
CA ALA A 590 -5.19 -21.86 -15.39
C ALA A 590 -4.27 -21.33 -14.27
N GLY A 591 -4.36 -20.03 -13.97
CA GLY A 591 -3.55 -19.37 -12.94
C GLY A 591 -2.13 -18.98 -13.37
N ILE A 592 -1.73 -19.24 -14.62
CA ILE A 592 -0.42 -18.85 -15.15
C ILE A 592 -0.57 -17.60 -16.01
N PRO A 593 -0.01 -16.44 -15.61
CA PRO A 593 -0.15 -15.21 -16.37
C PRO A 593 0.85 -15.13 -17.52
N SER A 594 0.42 -14.51 -18.62
CA SER A 594 1.28 -14.03 -19.69
C SER A 594 2.20 -12.89 -19.22
N ASN A 595 3.04 -12.38 -20.12
CA ASN A 595 3.52 -11.00 -19.99
C ASN A 595 2.37 -10.02 -20.31
N ALA A 596 2.46 -8.80 -19.80
CA ALA A 596 1.47 -7.76 -20.00
C ALA A 596 1.49 -7.17 -21.42
N SER A 597 0.33 -6.71 -21.89
CA SER A 597 0.22 -5.64 -22.87
C SER A 597 -0.16 -4.34 -22.17
N TRP A 598 0.45 -3.22 -22.54
CA TRP A 598 0.10 -1.91 -21.98
C TRP A 598 -1.14 -1.34 -22.68
N VAL A 599 -2.11 -0.86 -21.89
CA VAL A 599 -3.36 -0.31 -22.39
C VAL A 599 -3.73 0.99 -21.67
N THR A 600 -4.36 1.90 -22.41
CA THR A 600 -5.00 3.10 -21.83
C THR A 600 -6.48 2.84 -21.63
N ILE A 601 -6.99 3.10 -20.43
CA ILE A 601 -8.42 3.00 -20.13
C ILE A 601 -9.09 4.36 -20.34
N GLY A 602 -10.22 4.38 -21.03
CA GLY A 602 -10.96 5.61 -21.31
C GLY A 602 -10.37 6.43 -22.46
N THR A 603 -10.69 7.72 -22.49
CA THR A 603 -10.32 8.62 -23.60
C THR A 603 -8.88 9.11 -23.52
N GLY A 604 -8.22 8.93 -22.38
CA GLY A 604 -6.92 9.51 -22.11
C GLY A 604 -6.97 10.95 -21.60
N ASN A 605 -8.17 11.52 -21.39
CA ASN A 605 -8.34 12.90 -20.94
C ASN A 605 -9.06 12.98 -19.59
N ILE A 606 -8.87 14.10 -18.90
CA ILE A 606 -9.67 14.48 -17.73
C ILE A 606 -10.99 15.07 -18.23
N GLU A 607 -12.02 14.24 -18.25
CA GLU A 607 -13.36 14.57 -18.71
C GLU A 607 -14.37 13.50 -18.25
N THR A 608 -15.66 13.81 -18.33
CA THR A 608 -16.70 12.80 -18.19
C THR A 608 -16.51 11.72 -19.25
N GLN A 609 -16.18 10.51 -18.82
CA GLN A 609 -15.85 9.43 -19.74
C GLN A 609 -17.09 8.95 -20.49
N PRO A 610 -17.00 8.74 -21.82
CA PRO A 610 -18.10 8.21 -22.60
C PRO A 610 -18.36 6.75 -22.19
N THR A 611 -19.63 6.43 -21.98
CA THR A 611 -20.11 5.08 -21.72
C THR A 611 -20.99 4.58 -22.86
N GLN A 612 -20.94 3.29 -23.12
CA GLN A 612 -21.78 2.60 -24.10
C GLN A 612 -22.42 1.36 -23.46
N ALA A 613 -23.42 0.76 -24.10
CA ALA A 613 -23.95 -0.51 -23.60
C ALA A 613 -22.86 -1.59 -23.57
N ALA A 614 -22.89 -2.47 -22.56
CA ALA A 614 -22.00 -3.62 -22.51
C ALA A 614 -22.24 -4.54 -23.73
N SER A 615 -21.16 -5.08 -24.30
CA SER A 615 -21.24 -6.01 -25.43
C SER A 615 -21.94 -7.32 -25.01
N VAL A 616 -22.77 -7.84 -25.90
CA VAL A 616 -23.21 -9.24 -25.83
C VAL A 616 -22.16 -10.09 -26.51
N LEU A 617 -21.51 -10.96 -25.75
CA LEU A 617 -20.48 -11.86 -26.27
C LEU A 617 -21.11 -13.09 -26.94
N PRO A 618 -20.50 -13.66 -28.00
CA PRO A 618 -20.93 -14.93 -28.55
C PRO A 618 -20.79 -16.05 -27.50
N THR A 619 -21.60 -17.10 -27.62
CA THR A 619 -21.50 -18.27 -26.73
C THR A 619 -20.15 -18.96 -26.91
N SER A 620 -19.56 -19.45 -25.82
CA SER A 620 -18.33 -20.23 -25.89
C SER A 620 -18.50 -21.49 -26.74
N SER A 621 -17.52 -21.76 -27.60
CA SER A 621 -17.48 -22.90 -28.51
C SER A 621 -16.30 -23.82 -28.19
N ARG A 622 -16.61 -25.06 -27.82
CA ARG A 622 -15.65 -26.13 -27.53
C ARG A 622 -15.41 -26.99 -28.78
N LEU A 623 -14.22 -27.59 -28.88
CA LEU A 623 -13.87 -28.54 -29.94
C LEU A 623 -13.06 -29.72 -29.36
N ASP A 624 -13.71 -30.88 -29.27
CA ASP A 624 -13.11 -32.08 -28.67
C ASP A 624 -11.94 -32.63 -29.49
N GLY A 625 -10.97 -33.22 -28.80
CA GLY A 625 -9.79 -33.83 -29.43
C GLY A 625 -8.69 -32.84 -29.83
N VAL A 626 -8.85 -31.57 -29.49
CA VAL A 626 -7.86 -30.52 -29.76
C VAL A 626 -7.04 -30.22 -28.50
N SER A 627 -5.74 -30.03 -28.66
CA SER A 627 -4.80 -29.81 -27.56
C SER A 627 -3.78 -28.73 -27.87
N GLY A 628 -3.29 -28.07 -26.82
CA GLY A 628 -2.13 -27.19 -26.88
C GLY A 628 -0.84 -27.97 -27.16
N SER A 629 0.10 -27.32 -27.85
CA SER A 629 1.42 -27.84 -28.23
C SER A 629 2.54 -27.35 -27.31
N GLY A 630 2.23 -26.51 -26.31
CA GLY A 630 3.19 -26.01 -25.34
C GLY A 630 3.76 -27.12 -24.44
N ALA A 631 4.96 -26.87 -23.90
CA ALA A 631 5.60 -27.80 -22.98
C ALA A 631 4.77 -27.92 -21.69
N GLY A 632 4.32 -29.13 -21.36
CA GLY A 632 3.51 -29.37 -20.17
C GLY A 632 4.32 -29.46 -18.88
N ASN A 633 3.72 -29.00 -17.78
CA ASN A 633 4.19 -29.30 -16.43
C ASN A 633 3.93 -30.79 -16.14
N ASN A 634 4.90 -31.66 -16.43
CA ASN A 634 4.82 -33.08 -16.12
C ASN A 634 4.94 -33.29 -14.59
N SER A 635 3.83 -33.13 -13.86
CA SER A 635 3.66 -33.76 -12.54
C SER A 635 2.73 -34.97 -12.70
N GLY A 636 3.29 -36.05 -13.23
CA GLY A 636 2.55 -37.30 -13.44
C GLY A 636 3.47 -38.42 -13.91
N ASN A 637 3.83 -39.30 -12.97
CA ASN A 637 4.63 -40.50 -13.17
C ASN A 637 3.98 -41.41 -14.24
N SER A 638 4.53 -41.44 -15.45
CA SER A 638 4.04 -42.28 -16.54
C SER A 638 4.77 -43.63 -16.53
N SER A 639 4.15 -44.64 -15.93
CA SER A 639 4.47 -46.04 -16.26
C SER A 639 3.70 -46.43 -17.52
N SER A 640 4.42 -46.59 -18.61
CA SER A 640 3.92 -47.08 -19.90
C SER A 640 3.52 -48.56 -19.82
N SER A 641 2.30 -48.89 -20.25
CA SER A 641 2.03 -50.15 -20.95
C SER A 641 0.80 -49.99 -21.82
N GLY A 642 0.98 -50.15 -23.14
CA GLY A 642 -0.10 -50.05 -24.11
C GLY A 642 -0.98 -51.30 -24.15
N SER A 643 -2.21 -51.13 -24.64
CA SER A 643 -2.96 -52.07 -25.48
C SER A 643 -4.28 -51.42 -25.94
N LYS A 644 -4.63 -51.64 -27.21
CA LYS A 644 -5.84 -51.16 -27.89
C LYS A 644 -7.10 -51.95 -27.45
N ALA A 645 -8.25 -51.28 -27.31
CA ALA A 645 -9.52 -51.54 -28.04
C ALA A 645 -10.80 -51.16 -27.26
N ASN A 646 -11.57 -50.25 -27.86
CA ASN A 646 -13.04 -50.04 -27.90
C ASN A 646 -14.00 -50.22 -26.69
N SER A 647 -14.70 -49.11 -26.46
CA SER A 647 -16.15 -48.94 -26.19
C SER A 647 -16.69 -48.99 -24.75
N ALA A 648 -17.73 -48.17 -24.59
CA ALA A 648 -18.66 -47.99 -23.47
C ALA A 648 -18.26 -46.98 -22.38
N SER A 649 -19.05 -45.91 -22.34
CA SER A 649 -19.13 -44.94 -21.25
C SER A 649 -19.44 -45.64 -19.93
N SER A 650 -18.64 -45.37 -18.91
CA SER A 650 -19.06 -45.52 -17.52
C SER A 650 -18.33 -44.50 -16.65
N SER A 651 -19.11 -43.76 -15.88
CA SER A 651 -18.68 -42.72 -14.95
C SER A 651 -17.82 -43.29 -13.83
N HIS A 652 -16.59 -42.80 -13.66
CA HIS A 652 -15.62 -43.23 -12.65
C HIS A 652 -15.89 -42.66 -11.24
N THR A 653 -17.13 -42.70 -10.76
CA THR A 653 -17.47 -42.23 -9.39
C THR A 653 -17.12 -43.29 -8.32
N GLY A 654 -17.04 -44.57 -8.68
CA GLY A 654 -16.78 -45.66 -7.73
C GLY A 654 -15.31 -45.83 -7.30
N ALA A 655 -14.35 -45.50 -8.18
CA ALA A 655 -12.92 -45.69 -7.89
C ALA A 655 -12.33 -44.55 -7.03
N LEU A 656 -12.85 -43.32 -7.18
CA LEU A 656 -12.46 -42.16 -6.39
C LEU A 656 -12.92 -42.26 -4.93
N VAL A 657 -14.14 -42.77 -4.68
CA VAL A 657 -14.67 -42.94 -3.32
C VAL A 657 -13.94 -44.05 -2.56
N GLY A 658 -13.55 -45.14 -3.23
CA GLY A 658 -12.77 -46.23 -2.61
C GLY A 658 -11.34 -45.82 -2.20
N GLY A 659 -10.67 -44.99 -3.01
CA GLY A 659 -9.32 -44.48 -2.72
C GLY A 659 -9.29 -43.48 -1.56
N ILE A 660 -10.30 -42.62 -1.46
CA ILE A 660 -10.39 -41.59 -0.40
C ILE A 660 -10.63 -42.25 0.97
N ILE A 661 -11.47 -43.27 1.05
CA ILE A 661 -11.75 -43.98 2.33
C ILE A 661 -10.50 -44.74 2.82
N ALA A 662 -9.73 -45.35 1.91
CA ALA A 662 -8.48 -46.04 2.26
C ALA A 662 -7.38 -45.05 2.72
N ALA A 663 -7.30 -43.87 2.10
CA ALA A 663 -6.34 -42.83 2.48
C ALA A 663 -6.66 -42.20 3.85
N ILE A 664 -7.95 -41.95 4.15
CA ILE A 664 -8.38 -41.43 5.46
C ILE A 664 -8.09 -42.44 6.57
N ALA A 665 -8.30 -43.74 6.33
CA ALA A 665 -7.96 -44.78 7.29
C ALA A 665 -6.44 -44.86 7.56
N ALA A 666 -5.60 -44.72 6.52
CA ALA A 666 -4.15 -44.71 6.66
C ALA A 666 -3.64 -43.49 7.45
N VAL A 667 -4.20 -42.31 7.20
CA VAL A 667 -3.86 -41.08 7.93
C VAL A 667 -4.31 -41.17 9.40
N GLY A 668 -5.47 -41.76 9.67
CA GLY A 668 -5.94 -42.00 11.04
C GLY A 668 -5.02 -42.94 11.83
N ILE A 669 -4.52 -44.00 11.19
CA ILE A 669 -3.56 -44.95 11.81
C ILE A 669 -2.21 -44.27 12.07
N LEU A 670 -1.69 -43.49 11.11
CA LEU A 670 -0.44 -42.75 11.27
C LEU A 670 -0.54 -41.66 12.36
N GLY A 671 -1.68 -40.97 12.46
CA GLY A 671 -1.97 -40.01 13.51
C GLY A 671 -2.02 -40.66 14.90
N ALA A 672 -2.62 -41.84 15.02
CA ALA A 672 -2.65 -42.60 16.28
C ALA A 672 -1.24 -43.05 16.70
N VAL A 673 -0.42 -43.54 15.77
CA VAL A 673 0.98 -43.93 16.03
C VAL A 673 1.80 -42.71 16.45
N PHE A 674 1.65 -41.58 15.76
CA PHE A 674 2.34 -40.34 16.10
C PHE A 674 1.94 -39.82 17.48
N GLY A 675 0.64 -39.85 17.81
CA GLY A 675 0.12 -39.49 19.14
C GLY A 675 0.68 -40.37 20.26
N ILE A 676 0.79 -41.68 20.04
CA ILE A 676 1.39 -42.62 21.00
C ILE A 676 2.90 -42.33 21.18
N CYS A 677 3.62 -42.04 20.11
CA CYS A 677 5.04 -41.66 20.16
C CYS A 677 5.26 -40.34 20.92
N MET A 678 4.44 -39.32 20.65
CA MET A 678 4.48 -38.04 21.35
C MET A 678 4.14 -38.16 22.84
N ALA A 679 3.14 -38.98 23.19
CA ALA A 679 2.77 -39.24 24.58
C ALA A 679 3.83 -40.03 25.36
N ARG A 680 4.62 -40.88 24.68
CA ARG A 680 5.80 -41.55 25.27
C ARG A 680 6.96 -40.57 25.44
N ARG A 681 7.19 -39.68 24.47
CA ARG A 681 8.26 -38.67 24.51
C ARG A 681 8.02 -37.60 25.58
N ARG A 682 6.77 -37.13 25.76
CA ARG A 682 6.38 -36.23 26.86
C ARG A 682 6.55 -36.87 28.24
N ARG A 683 6.21 -38.16 28.40
CA ARG A 683 6.41 -38.90 29.66
C ARG A 683 7.89 -39.15 29.98
N ALA A 684 8.76 -39.23 28.98
CA ALA A 684 10.21 -39.31 29.17
C ALA A 684 10.81 -37.94 29.56
N ALA A 685 10.38 -36.85 28.93
CA ALA A 685 10.82 -35.49 29.25
C ALA A 685 10.40 -35.03 30.66
N ALA A 686 9.20 -35.41 31.12
CA ALA A 686 8.74 -35.12 32.48
C ALA A 686 9.53 -35.83 33.59
N ARG A 687 10.30 -36.88 33.26
CA ARG A 687 11.18 -37.59 34.22
C ARG A 687 12.60 -37.02 34.28
N GLN A 688 12.96 -36.07 33.40
CA GLN A 688 14.27 -35.41 33.38
C GLN A 688 14.27 -34.00 33.98
N ALA A 689 13.10 -33.43 34.30
CA ALA A 689 12.96 -32.06 34.81
C ALA A 689 12.91 -31.94 36.35
N SER A 690 13.48 -32.90 37.08
CA SER A 690 13.57 -32.88 38.55
C SER A 690 15.01 -33.06 39.04
N SER A 691 15.92 -32.20 38.59
CA SER A 691 17.18 -31.95 39.28
C SER A 691 17.87 -30.74 38.65
N LEU A 692 17.83 -29.58 39.31
CA LEU A 692 18.93 -28.60 39.43
C LEU A 692 18.38 -27.26 39.92
N SER A 693 18.34 -27.14 41.25
CA SER A 693 18.24 -25.91 42.03
C SER A 693 19.66 -25.48 42.41
N TYR A 694 20.10 -24.26 42.07
CA TYR A 694 21.24 -23.61 42.73
C TYR A 694 21.03 -22.07 42.84
N PRO A 695 21.63 -21.40 43.83
CA PRO A 695 21.04 -20.29 44.59
C PRO A 695 21.72 -18.91 44.39
N MET A 696 21.11 -17.90 45.00
CA MET A 696 21.62 -16.53 45.17
C MET A 696 22.94 -16.44 45.96
N SER A 697 23.80 -15.49 45.57
CA SER A 697 24.90 -14.91 46.37
C SER A 697 24.98 -13.41 46.02
N SER A 698 24.60 -12.49 46.93
CA SER A 698 25.39 -11.80 47.97
C SER A 698 26.44 -10.81 47.45
N ALA A 699 26.19 -9.52 47.73
CA ALA A 699 27.09 -8.38 47.62
C ALA A 699 28.34 -8.47 48.52
N PRO A 700 29.34 -7.59 48.29
CA PRO A 700 29.74 -6.70 49.39
C PRO A 700 30.04 -5.24 48.94
N GLY A 701 29.86 -4.30 49.87
CA GLY A 701 30.03 -2.86 49.67
C GLY A 701 31.33 -2.26 50.20
N GLY A 702 31.36 -0.91 50.20
CA GLY A 702 32.31 -0.01 50.87
C GLY A 702 32.85 1.06 49.91
N ALA A 703 33.14 2.32 50.26
CA ALA A 703 32.82 3.22 51.37
C ALA A 703 33.40 4.62 51.00
N ALA A 704 32.68 5.68 51.39
CA ALA A 704 33.15 7.01 51.88
C ALA A 704 33.91 8.05 51.03
N GLY A 705 33.45 9.31 51.19
CA GLY A 705 34.18 10.60 51.13
C GLY A 705 33.98 11.39 49.82
N SER A 706 33.72 12.71 49.76
CA SER A 706 33.69 13.82 50.71
C SER A 706 32.94 15.01 50.07
N ARG A 707 32.35 15.89 50.89
CA ARG A 707 31.67 17.14 50.52
C ARG A 707 32.68 18.30 50.41
N THR A 708 32.39 19.27 49.55
CA THR A 708 32.71 20.70 49.78
C THR A 708 31.74 21.60 49.01
N ALA A 709 31.30 22.67 49.67
CA ALA A 709 30.29 23.63 49.25
C ALA A 709 30.88 25.03 49.07
N GLY A 710 30.14 25.89 48.36
CA GLY A 710 30.32 27.36 48.26
C GLY A 710 29.95 27.84 46.86
N GLY A 711 29.10 28.83 46.60
CA GLY A 711 28.40 29.83 47.40
C GLY A 711 28.22 31.10 46.54
N LEU A 712 27.07 31.79 46.67
CA LEU A 712 26.74 33.15 46.19
C LEU A 712 26.46 33.29 44.67
N GLY A 713 25.45 34.01 44.15
CA GLY A 713 24.40 34.86 44.71
C GLY A 713 23.88 35.84 43.64
N ALA A 714 22.59 36.21 43.73
CA ALA A 714 21.91 37.38 43.16
C ALA A 714 21.40 37.38 41.70
N GLY A 715 20.11 37.72 41.54
CA GLY A 715 19.56 38.18 40.25
C GLY A 715 18.06 38.02 40.00
N TYR A 716 17.17 38.32 40.96
CA TYR A 716 15.73 38.45 40.73
C TYR A 716 15.41 39.60 39.76
N ARG A 717 14.52 39.38 38.78
CA ARG A 717 13.51 40.34 38.30
C ARG A 717 12.40 39.59 37.55
N GLY A 718 11.17 39.71 38.05
CA GLY A 718 9.95 39.34 37.34
C GLY A 718 9.25 40.58 36.78
N SER A 719 8.37 40.37 35.80
CA SER A 719 7.22 41.23 35.54
C SER A 719 6.22 40.52 34.63
N ASP A 720 5.03 40.26 35.16
CA ASP A 720 3.79 40.01 34.43
C ASP A 720 3.35 41.27 33.65
N SER A 721 2.76 41.09 32.46
CA SER A 721 1.37 41.47 32.12
C SER A 721 1.16 41.91 30.67
N SER A 722 0.23 41.21 30.02
CA SER A 722 -0.77 41.67 29.04
C SER A 722 -0.32 42.30 27.71
N ALA A 723 -0.46 41.54 26.61
CA ALA A 723 -1.39 41.81 25.50
C ALA A 723 -0.96 41.03 24.22
N PHE A 724 -1.91 40.31 23.60
CA PHE A 724 -1.84 39.62 22.30
C PHE A 724 -0.87 38.41 22.14
N VAL A 725 -1.50 37.23 22.07
CA VAL A 725 -1.02 35.94 21.52
C VAL A 725 -1.11 36.05 19.97
N PRO A 726 -0.19 35.51 19.14
CA PRO A 726 0.19 34.10 19.14
C PRO A 726 1.68 33.75 18.93
N LEU A 727 1.93 32.43 19.04
CA LEU A 727 3.18 31.67 18.92
C LEU A 727 3.96 31.53 20.24
N GLN A 728 3.45 30.64 21.11
CA GLN A 728 4.36 29.84 21.92
C GLN A 728 5.23 29.05 20.94
N GLY A 729 6.52 29.40 20.91
CA GLY A 729 7.54 28.63 20.23
C GLY A 729 7.56 27.23 20.79
N ASN A 730 6.91 26.32 20.07
CA ASN A 730 7.21 24.91 20.11
C ASN A 730 8.36 24.71 19.14
N GLU A 731 9.50 24.25 19.64
CA GLU A 731 10.58 23.76 18.79
C GLU A 731 10.03 22.60 17.94
N SER A 732 9.65 22.92 16.71
CA SER A 732 9.34 21.95 15.68
C SER A 732 10.23 22.26 14.48
N THR A 733 10.67 21.17 13.83
CA THR A 733 11.68 21.09 12.76
C THR A 733 13.14 21.05 13.23
N THR A 734 13.47 20.05 14.04
CA THR A 734 14.72 19.29 13.97
C THR A 734 14.54 18.09 14.91
N TRP A 735 14.77 16.88 14.41
CA TRP A 735 14.73 15.69 15.25
C TRP A 735 15.97 15.62 16.17
N GLY A 736 15.99 16.45 17.22
CA GLY A 736 16.92 16.42 18.35
C GLY A 736 18.11 17.40 18.27
N PRO A 737 18.62 17.88 19.44
CA PRO A 737 19.63 18.93 19.50
C PRO A 737 21.03 18.41 19.13
N GLY A 738 21.80 19.26 18.43
CA GLY A 738 23.21 19.01 18.15
C GLY A 738 24.05 18.82 19.43
N PRO A 739 25.24 18.22 19.33
CA PRO A 739 26.02 17.81 20.48
C PRO A 739 26.75 19.01 21.07
N ASN A 740 26.12 19.73 22.00
CA ASN A 740 26.76 20.53 23.06
C ASN A 740 25.72 21.32 23.87
N MET A 741 25.06 20.71 24.86
CA MET A 741 24.52 21.47 26.01
C MET A 741 24.44 20.60 27.26
N HIS A 742 25.12 21.04 28.31
CA HIS A 742 25.13 20.43 29.64
C HIS A 742 23.81 20.67 30.39
N ALA A 743 23.34 19.63 31.08
CA ALA A 743 22.09 19.57 31.83
C ALA A 743 22.07 20.37 33.14
N ALA A 744 20.94 21.04 33.42
CA ALA A 744 20.42 21.40 34.75
C ALA A 744 18.94 21.83 34.58
N GLY A 745 17.94 21.43 35.37
CA GLY A 745 17.85 20.52 36.51
C GLY A 745 16.36 20.23 36.81
N ALA A 746 16.06 18.99 37.18
CA ALA A 746 14.75 18.61 37.68
C ALA A 746 14.61 19.04 39.14
N SER A 747 13.50 19.68 39.51
CA SER A 747 13.14 19.93 40.91
C SER A 747 11.93 19.11 41.30
N ALA A 748 12.10 18.42 42.42
CA ALA A 748 11.24 17.41 43.01
C ALA A 748 9.92 17.99 43.55
N VAL A 749 8.84 17.20 43.41
CA VAL A 749 7.58 17.41 44.13
C VAL A 749 7.58 16.47 45.34
N ASN A 750 7.40 17.04 46.52
CA ASN A 750 7.36 16.35 47.80
C ASN A 750 5.90 16.06 48.19
N LEU A 751 5.61 14.82 48.60
CA LEU A 751 4.31 14.37 49.10
C LEU A 751 4.11 14.74 50.57
N HIS A 752 2.97 15.34 50.91
CA HIS A 752 2.22 15.03 52.14
C HIS A 752 0.71 15.25 51.96
N THR A 753 -0.03 14.17 52.22
CA THR A 753 -1.49 13.93 52.27
C THR A 753 -2.14 14.50 53.54
N PRO A 754 -3.43 14.25 53.92
CA PRO A 754 -4.60 13.66 53.22
C PRO A 754 -5.96 14.41 53.44
N SER A 755 -6.97 14.17 52.58
CA SER A 755 -8.34 13.76 53.00
C SER A 755 -9.30 13.59 51.81
N SER A 756 -9.78 12.37 51.62
CA SER A 756 -11.06 11.99 50.96
C SER A 756 -12.08 11.70 52.09
N PRO A 757 -13.39 11.35 51.89
CA PRO A 757 -14.16 11.10 50.66
C PRO A 757 -15.59 11.70 50.66
N TYR A 758 -16.40 11.55 49.59
CA TYR A 758 -17.80 11.07 49.66
C TYR A 758 -18.42 10.80 48.28
N PHE A 759 -19.25 9.77 48.24
CA PHE A 759 -19.99 9.17 47.11
C PHE A 759 -21.50 9.52 47.18
N ASP A 760 -22.17 9.47 46.01
CA ASP A 760 -23.59 9.24 45.68
C ASP A 760 -24.73 10.30 45.82
N ASP A 761 -25.53 10.29 44.74
CA ASP A 761 -26.83 10.89 44.28
C ASP A 761 -28.04 10.73 45.28
N PRO A 762 -29.33 11.13 45.06
CA PRO A 762 -30.02 11.91 44.00
C PRO A 762 -31.18 12.89 44.45
N ARG A 763 -31.84 13.53 43.45
CA ARG A 763 -33.27 14.00 43.34
C ARG A 763 -33.80 15.33 43.96
N SER A 764 -34.24 16.19 43.01
CA SER A 764 -35.58 16.79 42.80
C SER A 764 -36.12 18.01 43.57
N ASN A 765 -36.83 18.84 42.77
CA ASN A 765 -37.83 19.89 43.06
C ASN A 765 -37.31 21.25 43.58
N SER A 766 -37.83 22.41 43.20
CA SER A 766 -38.81 22.89 42.21
C SER A 766 -39.03 24.38 42.55
N THR A 767 -39.18 25.29 41.57
CA THR A 767 -40.28 26.28 41.44
C THR A 767 -39.94 27.38 40.42
N GLU A 768 -40.88 27.56 39.50
CA GLU A 768 -40.96 28.53 38.39
C GLU A 768 -41.22 29.98 38.83
N PHE A 769 -40.95 30.93 37.91
CA PHE A 769 -41.92 31.99 37.58
C PHE A 769 -41.76 32.49 36.13
N ASP A 770 -42.84 32.39 35.34
CA ASP A 770 -43.06 32.96 34.00
C ASP A 770 -44.32 33.85 34.07
N PRO A 771 -44.27 35.09 33.57
CA PRO A 771 -45.45 35.80 33.12
C PRO A 771 -45.32 36.16 31.63
N TYR A 772 -46.04 35.47 30.74
CA TYR A 772 -47.25 35.98 30.09
C TYR A 772 -47.90 34.91 29.20
N HIS A 773 -48.98 34.34 29.73
CA HIS A 773 -49.93 33.46 29.07
C HIS A 773 -51.04 34.27 28.38
N GLN A 774 -51.60 33.73 27.28
CA GLN A 774 -53.04 33.63 26.92
C GLN A 774 -53.21 33.56 25.39
N ASN A 775 -54.10 32.79 24.77
CA ASN A 775 -54.83 31.55 25.06
C ASN A 775 -55.57 31.19 23.73
N VAL A 776 -55.46 29.92 23.31
CA VAL A 776 -56.44 28.92 22.78
C VAL A 776 -57.90 29.39 22.43
N PRO A 777 -58.71 28.70 21.56
CA PRO A 777 -58.75 27.23 21.41
C PRO A 777 -59.09 26.55 20.06
N ARG A 778 -58.79 25.25 20.08
CA ARG A 778 -59.12 24.13 19.17
C ARG A 778 -60.57 24.09 18.65
N MET A 779 -60.76 23.47 17.48
CA MET A 779 -61.70 22.35 17.32
C MET A 779 -61.33 21.44 16.12
N SER A 780 -61.65 20.16 16.30
CA SER A 780 -61.44 18.99 15.43
C SER A 780 -62.48 18.89 14.32
N ALA A 781 -62.12 18.34 13.15
CA ALA A 781 -62.73 17.14 12.55
C ALA A 781 -62.63 17.12 11.00
N ASP A 782 -62.20 15.94 10.53
CA ASP A 782 -62.73 15.19 9.39
C ASP A 782 -62.46 15.54 7.91
N GLN A 783 -62.08 14.45 7.24
CA GLN A 783 -62.41 13.98 5.89
C GLN A 783 -61.71 14.54 4.63
N ARG A 784 -60.94 13.61 4.04
CA ARG A 784 -60.96 13.12 2.65
C ARG A 784 -60.83 14.15 1.51
N ARG A 785 -59.78 13.97 0.68
CA ARG A 785 -59.84 13.39 -0.69
C ARG A 785 -58.63 13.87 -1.50
N GLY A 786 -57.82 12.91 -1.96
CA GLY A 786 -57.46 12.74 -3.38
C GLY A 786 -56.57 13.79 -4.08
N PRO A 787 -56.00 13.42 -5.23
CA PRO A 787 -54.62 13.77 -5.56
C PRO A 787 -54.50 14.86 -6.64
N TYR A 788 -53.33 15.50 -6.68
CA TYR A 788 -52.60 15.90 -7.87
C TYR A 788 -51.10 15.79 -7.61
#